data_AF-A0A1G1AAR4-F1
#
_entry.id   AF-A0A1G1AAR4-F1
#
_cell.length_a   1.000
_cell.length_b   1.000
_cell.length_c   1.000
_cell.angle_alpha   90.00
_cell.angle_beta   90.00
_cell.angle_gamma   90.00
#
_symmetry.space_group_name_H-M   'P 1'
#
loop_
_entity.id
_entity.type
_entity.pdbx_description
1 polymer ?
#
loop_
_entity_poly.entity_id
_entity_poly.type
_entity_poly.pdbx_seq_one_letter_code
_entity_poly.pdbx_strand_id
1 'polypeptide(L)'
;MIKCASSPIILLFLTINSIVAAQAVSWETQSCDWDVEGNVIKLDAGMGRTFAWPAGQPAGKEVEVGATVTPVARTAKEWVIAAVAIRQDDGNYWHLALVETPDDNGKKHFVELSEMLDGNWLAQGATETKLTASTWKGSDFNWQYGQKYQLKLVLNPQGIDGTVSEMDGSVRSHIGYCFDKKAVTQGSPALEGSSLSATFENFKTEVKQQVPPPPAEIFPEYTVTDSTKAIFKSTGFFRVEKKRGKWWFVDPKGRQFYLVGTDHINFRGHWCEKLGYAPYGRLAKEKYGNEDAWVKVTLQRLKEWGFNALPAGHSQSLRYGGLPHIEFLSLGSHFAGRDALCPKTTWTGFPDVFSPKWTRYCDSVARRVCAENKDNQWLVGYFLDNELEWYGKNHKLDGLFVEAWKLGKDRPGKKAWIDFLQKEFGDIAEFNSAFGSYFADYAALAIDVMPRTAVTAKGTASCQQWVRHVAEAYFKTCSDAIRRHDPNHLILGCRFAGRAPDVWDIAGKYCDVVSFNIYPRIDVEGGVPESVLKQVNEWADEAERPMMVTEWSFPALDAGLPSMHGAGMRVDTQEQRAKCFGHFQDFLFRLPYIVGSCYFMYLDEPALGISSTFPEDSNYGLISEKDEPYPALTTAAAALNPQALQRHKEGNFKPFCPAKHKLPDWLLGSSETQPYAGEEMKLTSGRMILEGPMGNKGWRMRLDGRPVADLFPLIHQNMGQDFWVHPSKVKILGTADDGKRTIVDMEFTRTEGDVAAGAKPEPRPFRAVMRYWIPKSTGGWVASQCLSVQNTGRCVWHLKGVFHYMIPLPAVEGSKIEPLRRAPNYYRSANAWVDLIANRGAGCWLFEEGNLTCNYWKNDGGSFHSDLREETNIEMKPGDIYKASPDAAFFFPLSDVTIKTYGDACAQVVREISD
;
A
#
# COMPACT_ATOMS: atom_id res chain seq x y z
N MET A 1 -60.07 51.42 -20.97
CA MET A 1 -59.57 50.87 -22.26
C MET A 1 -58.72 49.67 -21.87
N ILE A 2 -58.99 48.39 -22.10
CA ILE A 2 -59.87 47.56 -22.96
C ILE A 2 -60.12 46.28 -22.11
N LYS A 3 -61.31 46.06 -21.53
CA LYS A 3 -62.39 45.11 -21.92
C LYS A 3 -62.02 43.63 -22.20
N CYS A 4 -62.64 42.75 -21.38
CA CYS A 4 -63.35 41.48 -21.73
C CYS A 4 -62.51 40.27 -22.20
N ALA A 5 -62.82 38.99 -21.92
CA ALA A 5 -63.98 38.32 -21.34
C ALA A 5 -63.63 36.87 -20.91
N SER A 6 -64.52 36.29 -20.12
CA SER A 6 -64.57 34.93 -19.58
C SER A 6 -65.23 33.90 -20.53
N SER A 7 -64.79 32.63 -20.42
CA SER A 7 -65.48 31.34 -20.72
C SER A 7 -65.81 30.97 -22.19
N PRO A 8 -66.17 29.70 -22.52
CA PRO A 8 -65.74 28.38 -22.02
C PRO A 8 -65.40 27.40 -23.18
N ILE A 9 -64.59 26.34 -22.97
CA ILE A 9 -64.46 25.25 -23.97
C ILE A 9 -64.62 23.87 -23.30
N ILE A 10 -65.84 23.36 -23.43
CA ILE A 10 -66.24 22.01 -23.84
C ILE A 10 -65.37 20.84 -23.34
N LEU A 11 -65.91 20.10 -22.36
CA LEU A 11 -65.57 18.70 -22.11
C LEU A 11 -65.89 17.88 -23.37
N LEU A 12 -64.85 17.35 -24.03
CA LEU A 12 -64.99 16.24 -24.96
C LEU A 12 -64.60 14.95 -24.23
N PHE A 13 -65.61 14.15 -23.88
CA PHE A 13 -65.40 12.74 -23.55
C PHE A 13 -65.00 12.01 -24.83
N LEU A 14 -63.71 11.69 -24.96
CA LEU A 14 -63.23 10.69 -25.92
C LEU A 14 -62.74 9.49 -25.12
N THR A 15 -63.62 8.50 -25.02
CA THR A 15 -63.26 7.10 -24.77
C THR A 15 -62.33 6.64 -25.89
N ILE A 16 -61.02 6.60 -25.61
CA ILE A 16 -60.05 5.88 -26.44
C ILE A 16 -59.67 4.61 -25.69
N ASN A 17 -60.08 3.49 -26.25
CA ASN A 17 -59.60 2.17 -25.88
C ASN A 17 -58.07 2.12 -26.02
N SER A 18 -57.41 1.95 -24.88
CA SER A 18 -56.26 1.07 -24.64
C SER A 18 -55.42 0.67 -25.86
N ILE A 19 -54.30 1.37 -26.05
CA ILE A 19 -52.99 0.73 -26.27
C ILE A 19 -52.01 1.48 -25.37
N VAL A 20 -51.80 0.97 -24.15
CA VAL A 20 -50.69 1.40 -23.30
C VAL A 20 -49.43 0.82 -23.93
N ALA A 21 -48.65 1.66 -24.61
CA ALA A 21 -47.25 1.36 -24.80
C ALA A 21 -46.64 1.20 -23.40
N ALA A 22 -46.12 0.02 -23.08
CA ALA A 22 -45.47 -0.25 -21.81
C ALA A 22 -44.38 0.80 -21.58
N GLN A 23 -44.58 1.69 -20.61
CA GLN A 23 -43.50 2.56 -20.12
C GLN A 23 -42.35 1.65 -19.71
N ALA A 24 -41.17 1.86 -20.30
CA ALA A 24 -39.97 1.15 -19.90
C ALA A 24 -39.75 1.39 -18.40
N VAL A 25 -39.77 0.31 -17.62
CA VAL A 25 -39.49 0.36 -16.18
C VAL A 25 -38.03 0.74 -16.00
N SER A 26 -37.76 1.84 -15.30
CA SER A 26 -36.39 2.19 -14.90
C SER A 26 -35.94 1.25 -13.79
N TRP A 27 -34.68 0.83 -13.79
CA TRP A 27 -34.12 -0.12 -12.83
C TRP A 27 -33.01 0.51 -12.01
N GLU A 28 -32.93 0.14 -10.74
CA GLU A 28 -31.82 0.35 -9.84
C GLU A 28 -31.09 -0.99 -9.63
N THR A 29 -29.76 -0.93 -9.55
CA THR A 29 -28.93 -2.13 -9.40
C THR A 29 -27.95 -1.93 -8.27
N GLN A 30 -27.76 -2.97 -7.47
CA GLN A 30 -26.84 -2.94 -6.34
C GLN A 30 -25.38 -3.04 -6.79
N SER A 31 -25.13 -3.71 -7.92
CA SER A 31 -23.79 -3.84 -8.51
C SER A 31 -23.79 -3.52 -10.01
N CYS A 32 -22.58 -3.44 -10.57
CA CYS A 32 -22.32 -3.29 -12.00
C CYS A 32 -22.52 -4.58 -12.81
N ASP A 33 -22.97 -5.67 -12.18
CA ASP A 33 -23.13 -6.99 -12.81
C ASP A 33 -24.48 -7.13 -13.52
N TRP A 34 -25.36 -6.15 -13.34
CA TRP A 34 -26.67 -6.09 -13.96
C TRP A 34 -26.65 -5.19 -15.20
N ASP A 35 -27.13 -5.72 -16.32
CA ASP A 35 -27.36 -5.00 -17.57
C ASP A 35 -28.86 -4.96 -17.86
N VAL A 36 -29.39 -3.77 -18.14
CA VAL A 36 -30.82 -3.56 -18.39
C VAL A 36 -31.00 -3.16 -19.85
N GLU A 37 -31.56 -4.06 -20.65
CA GLU A 37 -31.82 -3.87 -22.08
C GLU A 37 -33.34 -3.95 -22.35
N GLY A 38 -34.03 -2.81 -22.27
CA GLY A 38 -35.48 -2.75 -22.42
C GLY A 38 -36.19 -3.51 -21.28
N ASN A 39 -36.91 -4.59 -21.62
CA ASN A 39 -37.62 -5.44 -20.65
C ASN A 39 -36.84 -6.71 -20.27
N VAL A 40 -35.60 -6.84 -20.73
CA VAL A 40 -34.71 -7.97 -20.41
C VAL A 40 -33.61 -7.46 -19.48
N ILE A 41 -33.45 -8.13 -18.35
CA ILE A 41 -32.42 -7.83 -17.38
C ILE A 41 -31.45 -8.99 -17.40
N LYS A 42 -30.21 -8.70 -17.74
CA LYS A 42 -29.14 -9.69 -17.75
C LYS A 42 -28.32 -9.52 -16.49
N LEU A 43 -27.98 -10.63 -15.88
CA LEU A 43 -27.05 -10.70 -14.78
C LEU A 43 -25.83 -11.46 -15.23
N ASP A 44 -24.66 -10.96 -14.87
CA ASP A 44 -23.38 -11.67 -14.95
C ASP A 44 -22.66 -11.54 -13.60
N ALA A 45 -23.24 -12.18 -12.57
CA ALA A 45 -22.75 -12.09 -11.20
C ALA A 45 -21.45 -12.87 -11.06
N GLY A 46 -20.46 -12.28 -10.41
CA GLY A 46 -19.29 -13.01 -9.90
C GLY A 46 -19.59 -13.67 -8.56
N MET A 47 -18.65 -13.56 -7.61
CA MET A 47 -18.88 -13.99 -6.23
C MET A 47 -19.75 -13.00 -5.45
N GLY A 48 -20.69 -13.54 -4.68
CA GLY A 48 -21.55 -12.77 -3.78
C GLY A 48 -22.92 -12.43 -4.34
N ARG A 49 -23.86 -12.19 -3.42
CA ARG A 49 -25.25 -11.86 -3.72
C ARG A 49 -25.37 -10.42 -4.21
N THR A 50 -26.24 -10.21 -5.20
CA THR A 50 -26.58 -8.88 -5.71
C THR A 50 -28.06 -8.81 -6.07
N PHE A 51 -28.62 -7.60 -6.00
CA PHE A 51 -30.03 -7.33 -6.32
C PHE A 51 -30.19 -6.28 -7.43
N ALA A 52 -31.28 -6.38 -8.16
CA ALA A 52 -31.81 -5.32 -9.01
C ALA A 52 -33.30 -5.14 -8.74
N TRP A 53 -33.79 -3.90 -8.74
CA TRP A 53 -35.20 -3.60 -8.46
C TRP A 53 -35.70 -2.43 -9.32
N PRO A 54 -37.00 -2.35 -9.59
CA PRO A 54 -37.57 -1.19 -10.28
C PRO A 54 -37.39 0.09 -9.46
N ALA A 55 -36.89 1.14 -10.12
CA ALA A 55 -36.63 2.43 -9.51
C ALA A 55 -37.93 3.05 -8.98
N GLY A 56 -37.87 3.58 -7.74
CA GLY A 56 -39.02 4.23 -7.08
C GLY A 56 -40.15 3.29 -6.66
N GLN A 57 -39.98 1.97 -6.73
CA GLN A 57 -41.03 1.05 -6.32
C GLN A 57 -41.16 0.97 -4.79
N PRO A 58 -42.35 1.27 -4.22
CA PRO A 58 -42.53 1.29 -2.77
C PRO A 58 -42.49 -0.11 -2.17
N ALA A 59 -42.15 -0.19 -0.89
CA ALA A 59 -42.37 -1.39 -0.11
C ALA A 59 -43.87 -1.56 0.19
N GLY A 60 -44.33 -2.78 0.38
CA GLY A 60 -45.71 -3.08 0.79
C GLY A 60 -45.80 -4.26 1.73
N LYS A 61 -46.97 -4.42 2.37
CA LYS A 61 -47.32 -5.59 3.19
C LYS A 61 -48.11 -6.65 2.41
N GLU A 62 -48.47 -6.34 1.19
CA GLU A 62 -49.04 -7.26 0.21
C GLU A 62 -48.28 -7.07 -1.09
N VAL A 63 -47.44 -8.04 -1.45
CA VAL A 63 -46.50 -7.91 -2.55
C VAL A 63 -46.53 -9.16 -3.40
N GLU A 64 -46.82 -9.00 -4.68
CA GLU A 64 -46.61 -10.02 -5.70
C GLU A 64 -45.43 -9.60 -6.58
N VAL A 65 -44.51 -10.53 -6.82
CA VAL A 65 -43.42 -10.37 -7.78
C VAL A 65 -43.28 -11.65 -8.60
N GLY A 66 -43.05 -11.51 -9.90
CA GLY A 66 -42.78 -12.64 -10.76
C GLY A 66 -41.93 -12.27 -11.96
N ALA A 67 -41.18 -13.24 -12.47
CA ALA A 67 -40.34 -13.07 -13.65
C ALA A 67 -40.16 -14.42 -14.37
N THR A 68 -39.88 -14.36 -15.66
CA THR A 68 -39.31 -15.48 -16.41
C THR A 68 -37.81 -15.46 -16.20
N VAL A 69 -37.25 -16.51 -15.61
CA VAL A 69 -35.84 -16.63 -15.26
C VAL A 69 -35.20 -17.71 -16.13
N THR A 70 -34.07 -17.37 -16.75
CA THR A 70 -33.24 -18.30 -17.51
C THR A 70 -31.84 -18.32 -16.89
N PRO A 71 -31.50 -19.33 -16.06
CA PRO A 71 -30.12 -19.56 -15.64
C PRO A 71 -29.28 -19.89 -16.87
N VAL A 72 -28.17 -19.20 -17.11
CA VAL A 72 -27.36 -19.40 -18.32
C VAL A 72 -26.12 -20.25 -18.04
N ALA A 73 -25.28 -19.83 -17.10
CA ALA A 73 -24.07 -20.56 -16.73
C ALA A 73 -23.57 -20.15 -15.34
N ARG A 74 -22.96 -21.10 -14.63
CA ARG A 74 -22.18 -20.82 -13.41
C ARG A 74 -20.96 -19.95 -13.73
N THR A 75 -20.67 -18.99 -12.86
CA THR A 75 -19.50 -18.09 -12.98
C THR A 75 -18.52 -18.21 -11.82
N ALA A 76 -18.92 -18.81 -10.68
CA ALA A 76 -18.06 -19.02 -9.51
C ALA A 76 -18.34 -20.38 -8.81
N LYS A 77 -17.45 -20.79 -7.88
CA LYS A 77 -17.54 -22.08 -7.16
C LYS A 77 -18.54 -22.10 -5.99
N GLU A 78 -19.04 -20.93 -5.61
CA GLU A 78 -19.95 -20.72 -4.48
C GLU A 78 -21.39 -21.16 -4.81
N TRP A 79 -22.32 -20.83 -3.91
CA TRP A 79 -23.75 -20.99 -4.12
C TRP A 79 -24.25 -20.17 -5.31
N VAL A 80 -24.89 -20.87 -6.25
CA VAL A 80 -25.53 -20.28 -7.43
C VAL A 80 -26.98 -20.00 -7.09
N ILE A 81 -27.43 -18.76 -7.30
CA ILE A 81 -28.79 -18.32 -6.98
C ILE A 81 -29.30 -17.47 -8.14
N ALA A 82 -30.47 -17.81 -8.70
CA ALA A 82 -31.25 -16.89 -9.55
C ALA A 82 -32.70 -16.87 -9.06
N ALA A 83 -33.16 -15.68 -8.66
CA ALA A 83 -34.38 -15.57 -7.87
C ALA A 83 -35.19 -14.30 -8.16
N VAL A 84 -36.48 -14.39 -7.82
CA VAL A 84 -37.31 -13.22 -7.53
C VAL A 84 -37.34 -13.03 -6.01
N ALA A 85 -37.34 -11.78 -5.57
CA ALA A 85 -37.22 -11.45 -4.15
C ALA A 85 -38.22 -10.37 -3.73
N ILE A 86 -38.56 -10.36 -2.45
CA ILE A 86 -39.26 -9.28 -1.76
C ILE A 86 -38.30 -8.76 -0.70
N ARG A 87 -37.68 -7.62 -0.97
CA ARG A 87 -36.52 -7.07 -0.26
C ARG A 87 -36.88 -5.82 0.51
N GLN A 88 -36.60 -5.80 1.81
CA GLN A 88 -36.61 -4.58 2.61
C GLN A 88 -35.22 -3.92 2.58
N ASP A 89 -34.18 -4.71 2.86
CA ASP A 89 -32.77 -4.31 2.82
C ASP A 89 -31.89 -5.57 2.65
N ASP A 90 -30.56 -5.42 2.71
CA ASP A 90 -29.62 -6.55 2.51
C ASP A 90 -29.65 -7.58 3.65
N GLY A 91 -30.14 -7.20 4.83
CA GLY A 91 -30.30 -8.07 6.00
C GLY A 91 -31.72 -8.60 6.22
N ASN A 92 -32.69 -8.14 5.42
CA ASN A 92 -34.11 -8.45 5.57
C ASN A 92 -34.79 -8.61 4.21
N TYR A 93 -34.97 -9.86 3.76
CA TYR A 93 -35.69 -10.16 2.52
C TYR A 93 -36.13 -11.62 2.47
N TRP A 94 -37.08 -11.87 1.57
CA TRP A 94 -37.45 -13.21 1.11
C TRP A 94 -37.05 -13.39 -0.34
N HIS A 95 -36.72 -14.61 -0.73
CA HIS A 95 -36.49 -14.95 -2.12
C HIS A 95 -37.11 -16.30 -2.50
N LEU A 96 -37.50 -16.46 -3.76
CA LEU A 96 -37.81 -17.74 -4.36
C LEU A 96 -36.77 -17.99 -5.44
N ALA A 97 -35.95 -19.02 -5.24
CA ALA A 97 -34.71 -19.18 -5.98
C ALA A 97 -34.59 -20.54 -6.68
N LEU A 98 -34.02 -20.50 -7.89
CA LEU A 98 -33.34 -21.63 -8.50
C LEU A 98 -31.92 -21.67 -7.95
N VAL A 99 -31.58 -22.74 -7.24
CA VAL A 99 -30.31 -22.87 -6.52
C VAL A 99 -29.49 -24.02 -7.05
N GLU A 100 -28.18 -23.83 -7.17
CA GLU A 100 -27.21 -24.90 -7.34
C GLU A 100 -26.19 -24.88 -6.20
N THR A 101 -25.95 -26.04 -5.59
CA THR A 101 -24.99 -26.19 -4.47
C THR A 101 -23.55 -25.93 -4.93
N PRO A 102 -22.62 -25.54 -4.05
CA PRO A 102 -21.21 -25.35 -4.38
C PRO A 102 -20.56 -26.56 -5.05
N ASP A 103 -19.44 -26.35 -5.73
CA ASP A 103 -18.66 -27.40 -6.42
C ASP A 103 -18.40 -28.62 -5.52
N ASP A 104 -17.94 -28.37 -4.28
CA ASP A 104 -17.60 -29.41 -3.30
C ASP A 104 -18.84 -30.14 -2.74
N ASN A 105 -20.03 -29.61 -3.00
CA ASN A 105 -21.33 -30.18 -2.62
C ASN A 105 -22.05 -30.82 -3.82
N GLY A 106 -21.33 -31.08 -4.92
CA GLY A 106 -21.80 -31.88 -6.04
C GLY A 106 -22.76 -31.18 -7.01
N LYS A 107 -22.81 -29.84 -7.02
CA LYS A 107 -23.55 -29.03 -8.02
C LYS A 107 -25.01 -29.47 -8.19
N LYS A 108 -25.70 -29.74 -7.10
CA LYS A 108 -27.09 -30.22 -7.11
C LYS A 108 -28.02 -29.04 -7.31
N HIS A 109 -28.97 -29.19 -8.23
CA HIS A 109 -29.99 -28.17 -8.50
C HIS A 109 -31.26 -28.45 -7.69
N PHE A 110 -31.82 -27.40 -7.10
CA PHE A 110 -33.06 -27.47 -6.32
C PHE A 110 -33.73 -26.09 -6.27
N VAL A 111 -34.92 -26.03 -5.66
CA VAL A 111 -35.68 -24.78 -5.45
C VAL A 111 -35.76 -24.49 -3.97
N GLU A 112 -35.53 -23.24 -3.58
CA GLU A 112 -35.73 -22.79 -2.20
C GLU A 112 -36.62 -21.55 -2.12
N LEU A 113 -37.39 -21.48 -1.03
CA LEU A 113 -38.03 -20.27 -0.53
C LEU A 113 -37.42 -19.99 0.85
N SER A 114 -36.56 -18.98 0.93
CA SER A 114 -35.73 -18.73 2.11
C SER A 114 -35.76 -17.27 2.56
N GLU A 115 -35.57 -17.09 3.86
CA GLU A 115 -35.59 -15.80 4.55
C GLU A 115 -34.18 -15.40 5.00
N MET A 116 -33.84 -14.13 4.75
CA MET A 116 -32.84 -13.40 5.51
C MET A 116 -33.57 -12.51 6.53
N LEU A 117 -33.27 -12.66 7.82
CA LEU A 117 -33.85 -11.85 8.89
C LEU A 117 -32.76 -11.38 9.86
N ASP A 118 -32.66 -10.06 10.05
CA ASP A 118 -31.63 -9.43 10.87
C ASP A 118 -30.19 -9.90 10.49
N GLY A 119 -29.96 -10.15 9.19
CA GLY A 119 -28.68 -10.65 8.67
C GLY A 119 -28.43 -12.15 8.88
N ASN A 120 -29.40 -12.91 9.40
CA ASN A 120 -29.30 -14.36 9.55
C ASN A 120 -29.96 -15.07 8.37
N TRP A 121 -29.16 -15.89 7.66
CA TRP A 121 -29.64 -16.71 6.55
C TRP A 121 -30.39 -17.96 7.02
N LEU A 122 -31.40 -18.39 6.27
CA LEU A 122 -32.31 -19.49 6.63
C LEU A 122 -33.02 -19.26 7.96
N ALA A 123 -33.34 -18.00 8.26
CA ALA A 123 -33.97 -17.59 9.51
C ALA A 123 -35.31 -18.29 9.76
N GLN A 124 -36.07 -18.59 8.71
CA GLN A 124 -37.33 -19.33 8.81
C GLN A 124 -37.17 -20.77 9.34
N GLY A 125 -35.95 -21.31 9.37
CA GLY A 125 -35.62 -22.63 9.93
C GLY A 125 -34.92 -22.58 11.30
N ALA A 126 -34.49 -21.41 11.76
CA ALA A 126 -33.73 -21.26 13.01
C ALA A 126 -34.62 -21.40 14.25
N THR A 127 -34.06 -21.89 15.36
CA THR A 127 -34.82 -22.28 16.56
C THR A 127 -35.78 -21.21 17.08
N GLU A 128 -35.38 -19.93 17.06
CA GLU A 128 -36.16 -18.81 17.63
C GLU A 128 -37.18 -18.23 16.65
N THR A 129 -36.96 -18.41 15.35
CA THR A 129 -37.72 -17.78 14.25
C THR A 129 -38.39 -18.80 13.33
N LYS A 130 -38.41 -20.08 13.73
CA LYS A 130 -38.92 -21.19 12.92
C LYS A 130 -40.40 -21.00 12.56
N LEU A 131 -40.67 -20.87 11.26
CA LEU A 131 -42.03 -20.70 10.72
C LEU A 131 -42.67 -22.04 10.36
N THR A 132 -44.00 -22.11 10.45
CA THR A 132 -44.76 -23.28 9.96
C THR A 132 -44.87 -23.23 8.44
N ALA A 133 -44.46 -24.30 7.75
CA ALA A 133 -44.68 -24.43 6.31
C ALA A 133 -46.17 -24.62 6.00
N SER A 134 -46.75 -23.74 5.19
CA SER A 134 -48.13 -23.85 4.70
C SER A 134 -48.23 -24.83 3.53
N THR A 135 -47.19 -24.90 2.70
CA THR A 135 -47.03 -25.86 1.60
C THR A 135 -45.54 -26.18 1.40
N TRP A 136 -45.23 -27.43 1.04
CA TRP A 136 -43.86 -27.86 0.73
C TRP A 136 -43.89 -28.97 -0.32
N LYS A 137 -43.75 -28.62 -1.59
CA LYS A 137 -43.76 -29.56 -2.73
C LYS A 137 -42.71 -29.19 -3.76
N GLY A 138 -41.96 -30.17 -4.26
CA GLY A 138 -41.02 -29.98 -5.36
C GLY A 138 -39.81 -29.11 -5.03
N SER A 139 -39.38 -29.08 -3.77
CA SER A 139 -38.15 -28.38 -3.36
C SER A 139 -36.90 -29.00 -4.00
N ASP A 140 -36.94 -30.29 -4.33
CA ASP A 140 -35.87 -31.06 -4.99
C ASP A 140 -35.90 -30.98 -6.53
N PHE A 141 -36.66 -30.04 -7.10
CA PHE A 141 -36.77 -29.90 -8.54
C PHE A 141 -35.42 -29.56 -9.20
N ASN A 142 -34.94 -30.47 -10.05
CA ASN A 142 -33.68 -30.39 -10.76
C ASN A 142 -33.78 -29.54 -12.04
N TRP A 143 -33.80 -28.21 -11.89
CA TRP A 143 -33.83 -27.24 -13.01
C TRP A 143 -32.60 -27.37 -13.92
N GLN A 144 -32.61 -26.80 -15.12
CA GLN A 144 -31.54 -26.92 -16.13
C GLN A 144 -31.08 -25.55 -16.66
N TYR A 145 -29.78 -25.44 -16.98
CA TYR A 145 -29.24 -24.25 -17.65
C TYR A 145 -29.82 -24.08 -19.06
N GLY A 146 -30.04 -22.83 -19.47
CA GLY A 146 -30.64 -22.45 -20.74
C GLY A 146 -32.16 -22.64 -20.82
N GLN A 147 -32.79 -23.26 -19.82
CA GLN A 147 -34.23 -23.45 -19.74
C GLN A 147 -34.91 -22.26 -19.05
N LYS A 148 -36.09 -21.89 -19.53
CA LYS A 148 -36.89 -20.79 -18.97
C LYS A 148 -37.87 -21.31 -17.92
N TYR A 149 -37.92 -20.63 -16.79
CA TYR A 149 -38.86 -20.93 -15.70
C TYR A 149 -39.64 -19.67 -15.31
N GLN A 150 -40.92 -19.82 -14.98
CA GLN A 150 -41.72 -18.76 -14.40
C GLN A 150 -41.65 -18.86 -12.88
N LEU A 151 -41.09 -17.83 -12.24
CA LEU A 151 -41.05 -17.69 -10.79
C LEU A 151 -42.12 -16.67 -10.38
N LYS A 152 -42.88 -17.00 -9.33
CA LYS A 152 -43.85 -16.10 -8.69
C LYS A 152 -43.73 -16.21 -7.18
N LEU A 153 -43.62 -15.08 -6.50
CA LEU A 153 -43.54 -14.95 -5.05
C LEU A 153 -44.59 -13.96 -4.56
N VAL A 154 -45.36 -14.35 -3.56
CA VAL A 154 -46.47 -13.58 -2.99
C VAL A 154 -46.30 -13.49 -1.48
N LEU A 155 -46.16 -12.27 -0.97
CA LEU A 155 -46.19 -11.95 0.46
C LEU A 155 -47.54 -11.29 0.79
N ASN A 156 -48.16 -11.69 1.89
CA ASN A 156 -49.36 -11.06 2.45
C ASN A 156 -49.32 -11.11 3.99
N PRO A 157 -50.27 -10.50 4.72
CA PRO A 157 -50.24 -10.50 6.18
C PRO A 157 -50.29 -11.88 6.86
N GLN A 158 -50.71 -12.94 6.15
CA GLN A 158 -50.81 -14.30 6.69
C GLN A 158 -49.52 -15.12 6.47
N GLY A 159 -48.73 -14.78 5.45
CA GLY A 159 -47.55 -15.58 5.10
C GLY A 159 -46.92 -15.21 3.77
N ILE A 160 -46.07 -16.12 3.30
CA ILE A 160 -45.38 -16.02 2.02
C ILE A 160 -45.52 -17.32 1.22
N ASP A 161 -45.73 -17.20 -0.09
CA ASP A 161 -46.01 -18.31 -0.99
C ASP A 161 -45.25 -18.14 -2.32
N GLY A 162 -44.52 -19.19 -2.73
CA GLY A 162 -43.65 -19.19 -3.90
C GLY A 162 -43.92 -20.37 -4.83
N THR A 163 -44.03 -20.10 -6.13
CA THR A 163 -44.28 -21.10 -7.17
C THR A 163 -43.25 -21.01 -8.30
N VAL A 164 -42.72 -22.16 -8.72
CA VAL A 164 -41.88 -22.31 -9.93
C VAL A 164 -42.63 -23.16 -10.94
N SER A 165 -42.81 -22.64 -12.15
CA SER A 165 -43.50 -23.33 -13.25
C SER A 165 -42.67 -23.36 -14.53
N GLU A 166 -42.93 -24.37 -15.36
CA GLU A 166 -42.49 -24.39 -16.75
C GLU A 166 -43.28 -23.37 -17.58
N MET A 167 -42.81 -23.07 -18.80
CA MET A 167 -43.48 -22.12 -19.70
C MET A 167 -44.86 -22.59 -20.20
N ASP A 168 -45.16 -23.88 -20.10
CA ASP A 168 -46.49 -24.45 -20.42
C ASP A 168 -47.49 -24.31 -19.25
N GLY A 169 -47.05 -23.76 -18.11
CA GLY A 169 -47.86 -23.58 -16.90
C GLY A 169 -47.76 -24.73 -15.88
N SER A 170 -47.02 -25.80 -16.18
CA SER A 170 -46.83 -26.92 -15.24
C SER A 170 -46.05 -26.48 -14.00
N VAL A 171 -46.68 -26.55 -12.83
CA VAL A 171 -46.04 -26.24 -11.54
C VAL A 171 -45.06 -27.34 -11.16
N ARG A 172 -43.80 -26.98 -10.95
CA ARG A 172 -42.70 -27.87 -10.55
C ARG A 172 -42.38 -27.77 -9.07
N SER A 173 -42.53 -26.59 -8.49
CA SER A 173 -42.31 -26.34 -7.08
C SER A 173 -43.36 -25.39 -6.52
N HIS A 174 -43.83 -25.66 -5.30
CA HIS A 174 -44.73 -24.81 -4.53
C HIS A 174 -44.35 -24.90 -3.06
N ILE A 175 -43.85 -23.80 -2.51
CA ILE A 175 -43.35 -23.71 -1.14
C ILE A 175 -43.97 -22.47 -0.49
N GLY A 176 -44.42 -22.57 0.76
CA GLY A 176 -44.98 -21.44 1.49
C GLY A 176 -44.84 -21.57 3.00
N TYR A 177 -44.87 -20.44 3.69
CA TYR A 177 -44.75 -20.33 5.14
C TYR A 177 -45.83 -19.41 5.71
N CYS A 178 -46.33 -19.76 6.90
CA CYS A 178 -47.19 -18.90 7.72
C CYS A 178 -46.34 -17.93 8.54
N PHE A 179 -46.78 -16.68 8.70
CA PHE A 179 -46.14 -15.72 9.62
C PHE A 179 -46.62 -15.90 11.07
N ASP A 180 -46.37 -17.08 11.64
CA ASP A 180 -46.71 -17.45 13.02
C ASP A 180 -45.59 -17.17 14.05
N LYS A 181 -44.43 -16.68 13.58
CA LYS A 181 -43.29 -16.15 14.35
C LYS A 181 -42.75 -14.86 13.75
N LYS A 182 -41.69 -14.31 14.35
CA LYS A 182 -40.98 -13.14 13.81
C LYS A 182 -40.44 -13.47 12.41
N ALA A 183 -40.81 -12.64 11.45
CA ALA A 183 -40.45 -12.78 10.04
C ALA A 183 -40.38 -11.40 9.36
N VAL A 184 -39.77 -11.34 8.18
CA VAL A 184 -39.88 -10.24 7.23
C VAL A 184 -41.29 -10.24 6.66
N THR A 185 -42.07 -9.21 7.00
CA THR A 185 -43.52 -9.12 6.69
C THR A 185 -43.85 -7.99 5.72
N GLN A 186 -42.83 -7.38 5.12
CA GLN A 186 -42.96 -6.29 4.15
C GLN A 186 -41.70 -6.19 3.31
N GLY A 187 -41.79 -5.57 2.14
CA GLY A 187 -40.62 -5.29 1.30
C GLY A 187 -41.01 -4.79 -0.09
N SER A 188 -40.00 -4.54 -0.92
CA SER A 188 -40.15 -4.16 -2.32
C SER A 188 -39.81 -5.33 -3.26
N PRO A 189 -40.52 -5.50 -4.38
CA PRO A 189 -40.17 -6.43 -5.45
C PRO A 189 -38.73 -6.23 -5.95
N ALA A 190 -38.00 -7.32 -6.10
CA ALA A 190 -36.63 -7.32 -6.58
C ALA A 190 -36.31 -8.60 -7.35
N LEU A 191 -35.18 -8.57 -8.04
CA LEU A 191 -34.46 -9.71 -8.59
C LEU A 191 -33.19 -9.91 -7.78
N GLU A 192 -32.78 -11.16 -7.65
CA GLU A 192 -31.54 -11.53 -6.97
C GLU A 192 -30.75 -12.50 -7.84
N GLY A 193 -29.42 -12.37 -7.79
CA GLY A 193 -28.58 -13.50 -8.13
C GLY A 193 -27.20 -13.52 -7.49
N SER A 194 -26.53 -14.65 -7.67
CA SER A 194 -25.19 -14.95 -7.14
C SER A 194 -24.51 -16.02 -7.99
N SER A 195 -23.23 -15.85 -8.31
CA SER A 195 -22.36 -16.89 -8.92
C SER A 195 -22.86 -17.49 -10.24
N LEU A 196 -23.66 -16.74 -11.00
CA LEU A 196 -24.10 -17.14 -12.35
C LEU A 196 -24.33 -15.96 -13.29
N SER A 197 -24.33 -16.27 -14.59
CA SER A 197 -25.00 -15.47 -15.59
C SER A 197 -26.46 -15.93 -15.75
N ALA A 198 -27.41 -15.00 -15.84
CA ALA A 198 -28.83 -15.28 -15.98
C ALA A 198 -29.57 -14.18 -16.76
N THR A 199 -30.73 -14.49 -17.32
CA THR A 199 -31.64 -13.48 -17.89
C THR A 199 -32.99 -13.51 -17.19
N PHE A 200 -33.52 -12.33 -16.92
CA PHE A 200 -34.84 -12.11 -16.34
C PHE A 200 -35.70 -11.35 -17.34
N GLU A 201 -36.86 -11.89 -17.66
CA GLU A 201 -37.81 -11.34 -18.62
C GLU A 201 -39.21 -11.30 -18.00
N ASN A 202 -40.13 -10.56 -18.61
CA ASN A 202 -41.54 -10.51 -18.21
C ASN A 202 -41.73 -10.20 -16.71
N PHE A 203 -40.90 -9.31 -16.15
CA PHE A 203 -41.02 -8.89 -14.77
C PHE A 203 -42.41 -8.28 -14.51
N LYS A 204 -43.12 -8.82 -13.53
CA LYS A 204 -44.45 -8.39 -13.12
C LYS A 204 -44.48 -8.20 -11.63
N THR A 205 -45.22 -7.20 -11.19
CA THR A 205 -45.35 -6.93 -9.77
C THR A 205 -46.65 -6.20 -9.45
N GLU A 206 -47.17 -6.47 -8.27
CA GLU A 206 -48.24 -5.71 -7.63
C GLU A 206 -47.84 -5.42 -6.18
N VAL A 207 -47.95 -4.16 -5.76
CA VAL A 207 -47.65 -3.73 -4.38
C VAL A 207 -48.89 -3.06 -3.80
N LYS A 208 -49.46 -3.65 -2.76
CA LYS A 208 -50.59 -3.18 -1.98
C LYS A 208 -50.16 -2.93 -0.53
N GLN A 209 -50.97 -2.18 0.20
CA GLN A 209 -50.65 -1.74 1.57
C GLN A 209 -49.23 -1.14 1.67
N GLN A 210 -48.98 -0.08 0.90
CA GLN A 210 -47.66 0.52 0.80
C GLN A 210 -47.15 0.99 2.18
N VAL A 211 -45.88 0.75 2.41
CA VAL A 211 -45.14 1.17 3.60
C VAL A 211 -44.29 2.37 3.20
N PRO A 212 -44.37 3.49 3.94
CA PRO A 212 -43.52 4.63 3.66
C PRO A 212 -42.04 4.23 3.80
N PRO A 213 -41.13 4.81 3.00
CA PRO A 213 -39.70 4.53 3.13
C PRO A 213 -39.23 4.89 4.55
N PRO A 214 -38.17 4.23 5.05
CA PRO A 214 -37.56 4.61 6.32
C PRO A 214 -37.20 6.10 6.30
N PRO A 215 -37.35 6.82 7.42
CA PRO A 215 -36.85 8.19 7.51
C PRO A 215 -35.35 8.20 7.21
N ALA A 216 -34.89 9.25 6.51
CA ALA A 216 -33.47 9.45 6.27
C ALA A 216 -32.71 9.46 7.61
N GLU A 217 -31.49 8.93 7.60
CA GLU A 217 -30.63 8.95 8.79
C GLU A 217 -30.39 10.41 9.21
N ILE A 218 -30.62 10.69 10.50
CA ILE A 218 -30.39 12.02 11.06
C ILE A 218 -29.03 12.00 11.73
N PHE A 219 -28.06 12.65 11.09
CA PHE A 219 -26.74 12.82 11.68
C PHE A 219 -26.79 13.83 12.84
N PRO A 220 -26.09 13.57 13.96
CA PRO A 220 -25.98 14.54 15.02
C PRO A 220 -25.24 15.78 14.51
N GLU A 221 -25.62 16.96 15.02
CA GLU A 221 -24.96 18.21 14.68
C GLU A 221 -23.46 18.15 14.99
N TYR A 222 -22.62 18.80 14.18
CA TYR A 222 -21.20 18.95 14.45
C TYR A 222 -20.96 19.85 15.69
N THR A 223 -20.68 19.23 16.83
CA THR A 223 -20.64 19.91 18.15
C THR A 223 -19.25 20.12 18.72
N VAL A 224 -18.17 19.78 18.01
CA VAL A 224 -16.79 19.92 18.52
C VAL A 224 -16.52 21.34 19.06
N THR A 225 -16.28 21.44 20.36
CA THR A 225 -15.90 22.68 21.04
C THR A 225 -14.39 22.85 20.96
N ASP A 226 -13.95 23.92 20.32
CA ASP A 226 -12.55 24.31 20.18
C ASP A 226 -12.48 25.83 20.34
N SER A 227 -11.44 26.29 21.03
CA SER A 227 -11.10 27.70 21.24
C SER A 227 -10.66 28.42 19.95
N THR A 228 -10.40 27.68 18.86
CA THR A 228 -10.04 28.25 17.57
C THR A 228 -11.14 29.16 17.03
N LYS A 229 -10.80 30.43 16.77
CA LYS A 229 -11.73 31.40 16.18
C LYS A 229 -12.09 31.02 14.75
N ALA A 230 -13.37 31.09 14.40
CA ALA A 230 -13.84 31.00 13.02
C ALA A 230 -13.37 32.23 12.23
N ILE A 231 -12.53 32.01 11.22
CA ILE A 231 -11.97 33.07 10.37
C ILE A 231 -12.32 32.87 8.88
N PHE A 232 -13.05 31.81 8.58
CA PHE A 232 -13.55 31.44 7.26
C PHE A 232 -15.07 31.35 7.30
N LYS A 233 -15.71 31.34 6.12
CA LYS A 233 -17.16 31.12 6.02
C LYS A 233 -17.51 29.71 6.50
N SER A 234 -18.48 29.63 7.42
CA SER A 234 -19.14 28.39 7.83
C SER A 234 -20.03 27.87 6.69
N THR A 235 -19.84 26.60 6.34
CA THR A 235 -20.56 25.92 5.25
C THR A 235 -21.34 24.69 5.73
N GLY A 236 -21.16 24.28 6.99
CA GLY A 236 -21.73 23.03 7.51
C GLY A 236 -20.93 21.77 7.16
N PHE A 237 -19.86 21.89 6.35
CA PHE A 237 -19.05 20.76 5.90
C PHE A 237 -17.57 21.10 5.95
N PHE A 238 -16.72 20.07 6.08
CA PHE A 238 -15.28 20.22 5.93
C PHE A 238 -14.93 20.66 4.51
N ARG A 239 -13.95 21.55 4.38
CA ARG A 239 -13.43 22.00 3.09
C ARG A 239 -11.97 22.38 3.19
N VAL A 240 -11.35 22.77 2.07
CA VAL A 240 -9.98 23.31 2.06
C VAL A 240 -9.96 24.75 1.58
N GLU A 241 -9.06 25.56 2.15
CA GLU A 241 -8.86 26.95 1.71
C GLU A 241 -7.40 27.37 1.89
N LYS A 242 -6.84 28.06 0.89
CA LYS A 242 -5.50 28.66 0.98
C LYS A 242 -5.62 30.09 1.49
N LYS A 243 -4.95 30.41 2.59
CA LYS A 243 -4.91 31.76 3.17
C LYS A 243 -3.48 32.15 3.52
N ARG A 244 -3.00 33.26 2.96
CA ARG A 244 -1.63 33.78 3.14
C ARG A 244 -0.55 32.73 2.85
N GLY A 245 -0.68 32.06 1.72
CA GLY A 245 0.30 31.06 1.25
C GLY A 245 0.20 29.68 1.93
N LYS A 246 -0.63 29.51 2.96
CA LYS A 246 -0.82 28.22 3.65
C LYS A 246 -2.19 27.62 3.35
N TRP A 247 -2.22 26.33 3.11
CA TRP A 247 -3.44 25.55 3.00
C TRP A 247 -3.97 25.17 4.39
N TRP A 248 -5.29 25.09 4.51
CA TRP A 248 -5.97 24.68 5.72
C TRP A 248 -7.10 23.74 5.38
N PHE A 249 -7.33 22.72 6.20
CA PHE A 249 -8.70 22.27 6.37
C PHE A 249 -9.48 23.38 7.07
N VAL A 250 -10.74 23.51 6.70
CA VAL A 250 -11.73 24.37 7.33
C VAL A 250 -12.84 23.46 7.81
N ASP A 251 -13.13 23.51 9.10
CA ASP A 251 -14.18 22.68 9.68
C ASP A 251 -15.58 23.21 9.33
N PRO A 252 -16.67 22.45 9.62
CA PRO A 252 -18.04 22.86 9.36
C PRO A 252 -18.43 24.24 9.88
N LYS A 253 -17.76 24.73 10.95
CA LYS A 253 -18.01 26.02 11.60
C LYS A 253 -17.14 27.16 11.07
N GLY A 254 -16.29 26.92 10.06
CA GLY A 254 -15.42 27.94 9.47
C GLY A 254 -14.13 28.20 10.27
N ARG A 255 -13.72 27.27 11.14
CA ARG A 255 -12.47 27.34 11.91
C ARG A 255 -11.33 26.71 11.13
N GLN A 256 -10.11 27.21 11.37
CA GLN A 256 -8.90 26.53 10.88
C GLN A 256 -8.80 25.16 11.54
N PHE A 257 -8.54 24.13 10.75
CA PHE A 257 -8.38 22.76 11.21
C PHE A 257 -7.08 22.18 10.63
N TYR A 258 -6.35 21.45 11.45
CA TYR A 258 -5.25 20.59 11.04
C TYR A 258 -5.59 19.19 11.51
N LEU A 259 -5.64 18.22 10.60
CA LEU A 259 -6.09 16.87 10.92
C LEU A 259 -4.94 16.06 11.54
N VAL A 260 -5.15 15.54 12.75
CA VAL A 260 -4.21 14.66 13.46
C VAL A 260 -4.94 13.37 13.82
N GLY A 261 -4.60 12.28 13.14
CA GLY A 261 -5.25 10.99 13.29
C GLY A 261 -4.26 9.86 13.59
N THR A 262 -4.80 8.69 13.95
CA THR A 262 -4.08 7.42 13.96
C THR A 262 -4.94 6.37 13.27
N ASP A 263 -4.35 5.59 12.37
CA ASP A 263 -5.09 4.59 11.59
C ASP A 263 -5.39 3.33 12.44
N HIS A 264 -6.34 2.52 11.97
CA HIS A 264 -6.74 1.22 12.52
C HIS A 264 -7.20 1.23 13.99
N ILE A 265 -7.97 2.25 14.38
CA ILE A 265 -8.62 2.30 15.70
C ILE A 265 -9.81 1.34 15.74
N ASN A 266 -9.54 0.04 15.89
CA ASN A 266 -10.53 -1.01 15.66
C ASN A 266 -10.64 -1.96 16.87
N PHE A 267 -11.87 -2.16 17.36
CA PHE A 267 -12.14 -3.08 18.46
C PHE A 267 -11.73 -4.54 18.17
N ARG A 268 -11.82 -4.97 16.91
CA ARG A 268 -11.50 -6.34 16.48
C ARG A 268 -10.00 -6.58 16.32
N GLY A 269 -9.21 -5.53 16.08
CA GLY A 269 -7.78 -5.63 15.76
C GLY A 269 -7.50 -6.40 14.46
N HIS A 270 -6.23 -6.74 14.23
CA HIS A 270 -5.80 -7.48 13.04
C HIS A 270 -5.97 -8.99 13.21
N TRP A 271 -6.42 -9.64 12.13
CA TRP A 271 -6.45 -11.10 12.04
C TRP A 271 -5.04 -11.66 11.90
N CYS A 272 -4.75 -12.77 12.56
CA CYS A 272 -3.52 -13.52 12.38
C CYS A 272 -3.83 -14.87 11.74
N GLU A 273 -3.42 -15.08 10.49
CA GLU A 273 -3.67 -16.31 9.73
C GLU A 273 -3.20 -17.55 10.49
N LYS A 274 -1.98 -17.51 11.03
CA LYS A 274 -1.38 -18.64 11.78
C LYS A 274 -2.15 -19.01 13.05
N LEU A 275 -2.81 -18.05 13.68
CA LEU A 275 -3.61 -18.29 14.88
C LEU A 275 -5.05 -18.70 14.54
N GLY A 276 -5.56 -18.31 13.36
CA GLY A 276 -6.96 -18.49 13.00
C GLY A 276 -7.91 -17.59 13.79
N TYR A 277 -7.43 -16.47 14.33
CA TYR A 277 -8.22 -15.43 14.99
C TYR A 277 -7.47 -14.10 15.09
N ALA A 278 -8.18 -13.03 15.47
CA ALA A 278 -7.60 -11.74 15.83
C ALA A 278 -7.27 -11.71 17.35
N PRO A 279 -5.99 -11.72 17.76
CA PRO A 279 -5.61 -11.84 19.17
C PRO A 279 -6.07 -10.64 20.01
N TYR A 280 -5.83 -9.40 19.56
CA TYR A 280 -6.34 -8.21 20.24
C TYR A 280 -7.86 -8.22 20.38
N GLY A 281 -8.61 -8.57 19.34
CA GLY A 281 -10.08 -8.59 19.40
C GLY A 281 -10.63 -9.55 20.45
N ARG A 282 -9.97 -10.69 20.69
CA ARG A 282 -10.33 -11.58 21.80
C ARG A 282 -10.04 -10.94 23.16
N LEU A 283 -8.85 -10.34 23.30
CA LEU A 283 -8.43 -9.66 24.53
C LEU A 283 -9.35 -8.46 24.84
N ALA A 284 -9.70 -7.65 23.84
CA ALA A 284 -10.61 -6.52 24.00
C ALA A 284 -12.01 -6.98 24.43
N LYS A 285 -12.53 -8.06 23.82
CA LYS A 285 -13.80 -8.66 24.24
C LYS A 285 -13.77 -9.16 25.69
N GLU A 286 -12.68 -9.80 26.11
CA GLU A 286 -12.51 -10.27 27.49
C GLU A 286 -12.39 -9.12 28.48
N LYS A 287 -11.57 -8.10 28.16
CA LYS A 287 -11.27 -6.96 29.02
C LYS A 287 -12.44 -6.00 29.20
N TYR A 288 -13.19 -5.74 28.13
CA TYR A 288 -14.24 -4.72 28.11
C TYR A 288 -15.66 -5.30 28.14
N GLY A 289 -15.83 -6.59 27.85
CA GLY A 289 -17.13 -7.26 27.72
C GLY A 289 -17.87 -6.92 26.41
N ASN A 290 -17.91 -5.65 26.02
CA ASN A 290 -18.51 -5.16 24.78
C ASN A 290 -17.75 -3.96 24.19
N GLU A 291 -18.08 -3.61 22.94
CA GLU A 291 -17.43 -2.52 22.20
C GLU A 291 -17.72 -1.13 22.79
N ASP A 292 -18.91 -0.89 23.37
CA ASP A 292 -19.26 0.41 23.96
C ASP A 292 -18.36 0.78 25.15
N ALA A 293 -18.00 -0.19 25.98
CA ALA A 293 -17.05 0.01 27.07
C ALA A 293 -15.64 0.33 26.55
N TRP A 294 -15.21 -0.33 25.48
CA TRP A 294 -13.94 -0.04 24.79
C TRP A 294 -13.94 1.35 24.15
N VAL A 295 -15.05 1.76 23.53
CA VAL A 295 -15.22 3.10 22.91
C VAL A 295 -14.94 4.21 23.91
N LYS A 296 -15.48 4.10 25.14
CA LYS A 296 -15.26 5.12 26.19
C LYS A 296 -13.78 5.30 26.51
N VAL A 297 -13.06 4.20 26.73
CA VAL A 297 -11.62 4.24 27.07
C VAL A 297 -10.78 4.70 25.88
N THR A 298 -11.11 4.24 24.67
CA THR A 298 -10.38 4.58 23.46
C THR A 298 -10.56 6.05 23.08
N LEU A 299 -11.78 6.60 23.14
CA LEU A 299 -12.02 8.03 22.91
C LEU A 299 -11.31 8.91 23.94
N GLN A 300 -11.25 8.47 25.20
CA GLN A 300 -10.51 9.19 26.24
C GLN A 300 -9.01 9.22 25.88
N ARG A 301 -8.38 8.07 25.61
CA ARG A 301 -6.97 7.97 25.22
C ARG A 301 -6.65 8.85 24.00
N LEU A 302 -7.44 8.74 22.94
CA LEU A 302 -7.22 9.51 21.71
C LEU A 302 -7.22 11.02 21.97
N LYS A 303 -8.20 11.51 22.74
CA LYS A 303 -8.30 12.94 23.10
C LYS A 303 -7.16 13.39 24.03
N GLU A 304 -6.80 12.57 25.02
CA GLU A 304 -5.67 12.84 25.92
C GLU A 304 -4.33 12.90 25.17
N TRP A 305 -4.17 12.08 24.13
CA TRP A 305 -2.99 12.10 23.25
C TRP A 305 -3.09 13.14 22.13
N GLY A 306 -4.12 13.98 22.14
CA GLY A 306 -4.29 15.11 21.22
C GLY A 306 -4.70 14.74 19.80
N PHE A 307 -5.14 13.50 19.53
CA PHE A 307 -5.75 13.14 18.26
C PHE A 307 -7.13 13.79 18.13
N ASN A 308 -7.43 14.28 16.92
CA ASN A 308 -8.64 15.06 16.65
C ASN A 308 -9.47 14.51 15.48
N ALA A 309 -9.16 13.32 14.97
CA ALA A 309 -9.89 12.68 13.89
C ALA A 309 -9.81 11.14 13.95
N LEU A 310 -10.77 10.49 13.28
CA LEU A 310 -10.85 9.05 13.04
C LEU A 310 -10.53 8.77 11.55
N PRO A 311 -9.30 8.42 11.20
CA PRO A 311 -8.88 8.22 9.82
C PRO A 311 -9.16 6.77 9.35
N ALA A 312 -8.24 6.12 8.63
CA ALA A 312 -8.52 4.85 7.99
C ALA A 312 -8.70 3.71 9.01
N GLY A 313 -9.67 2.81 8.77
CA GLY A 313 -9.81 1.56 9.52
C GLY A 313 -10.41 1.66 10.94
N HIS A 314 -11.13 2.73 11.26
CA HIS A 314 -11.76 2.91 12.59
C HIS A 314 -13.07 2.12 12.77
N SER A 315 -13.38 1.72 14.00
CA SER A 315 -14.71 1.22 14.38
C SER A 315 -15.77 2.32 14.26
N GLN A 316 -16.90 2.06 13.58
CA GLN A 316 -17.99 3.03 13.42
C GLN A 316 -18.59 3.51 14.76
N SER A 317 -18.53 2.66 15.80
CA SER A 317 -18.96 2.94 17.17
C SER A 317 -18.22 4.12 17.83
N LEU A 318 -17.07 4.54 17.30
CA LEU A 318 -16.32 5.72 17.77
C LEU A 318 -16.87 7.05 17.22
N ARG A 319 -17.65 7.01 16.14
CA ARG A 319 -18.15 8.22 15.46
C ARG A 319 -19.03 9.04 16.39
N TYR A 320 -19.05 10.35 16.15
CA TYR A 320 -19.81 11.32 16.96
C TYR A 320 -19.34 11.43 18.42
N GLY A 321 -18.27 10.71 18.80
CA GLY A 321 -17.59 10.83 20.08
C GLY A 321 -16.74 12.10 20.23
N GLY A 322 -16.94 13.12 19.39
CA GLY A 322 -16.13 14.36 19.37
C GLY A 322 -14.91 14.32 18.45
N LEU A 323 -14.83 13.33 17.56
CA LEU A 323 -13.78 13.21 16.54
C LEU A 323 -14.46 13.11 15.15
N PRO A 324 -14.22 14.05 14.21
CA PRO A 324 -14.61 13.88 12.81
C PRO A 324 -13.94 12.64 12.19
N HIS A 325 -14.53 12.10 11.14
CA HIS A 325 -14.11 10.81 10.57
C HIS A 325 -13.90 10.87 9.05
N ILE A 326 -13.17 9.90 8.52
CA ILE A 326 -12.95 9.70 7.08
C ILE A 326 -13.53 8.36 6.65
N GLU A 327 -14.14 8.32 5.47
CA GLU A 327 -14.65 7.09 4.87
C GLU A 327 -13.72 6.54 3.77
N PHE A 328 -13.77 5.23 3.57
CA PHE A 328 -12.94 4.52 2.59
C PHE A 328 -13.81 3.85 1.54
N LEU A 329 -13.62 4.21 0.26
CA LEU A 329 -14.44 3.65 -0.83
C LEU A 329 -13.84 2.38 -1.45
N SER A 330 -12.50 2.27 -1.47
CA SER A 330 -11.75 1.15 -2.05
C SER A 330 -12.18 0.82 -3.49
N LEU A 331 -12.38 1.85 -4.32
CA LEU A 331 -12.97 1.71 -5.65
C LEU A 331 -12.11 0.83 -6.56
N GLY A 332 -10.85 1.19 -6.75
CA GLY A 332 -9.93 0.51 -7.64
C GLY A 332 -9.51 -0.86 -7.11
N SER A 333 -9.13 -0.93 -5.85
CA SER A 333 -8.65 -2.16 -5.21
C SER A 333 -9.72 -3.27 -5.17
N HIS A 334 -10.98 -2.93 -4.89
CA HIS A 334 -12.09 -3.90 -4.95
C HIS A 334 -12.46 -4.24 -6.39
N PHE A 335 -12.45 -3.28 -7.32
CA PHE A 335 -12.76 -3.56 -8.73
C PHE A 335 -11.69 -4.41 -9.41
N ALA A 336 -10.42 -4.26 -9.04
CA ALA A 336 -9.33 -5.10 -9.54
C ALA A 336 -9.53 -6.60 -9.22
N GLY A 337 -10.29 -6.93 -8.16
CA GLY A 337 -10.70 -8.31 -7.88
C GLY A 337 -11.70 -8.88 -8.91
N ARG A 338 -12.39 -8.02 -9.66
CA ARG A 338 -13.32 -8.39 -10.75
C ARG A 338 -12.64 -8.26 -12.11
N ASP A 339 -12.00 -7.11 -12.35
CA ASP A 339 -11.44 -6.75 -13.64
C ASP A 339 -10.18 -5.89 -13.45
N ALA A 340 -9.03 -6.53 -13.48
CA ALA A 340 -7.74 -5.91 -13.24
C ALA A 340 -7.00 -5.54 -14.55
N LEU A 341 -6.38 -4.35 -14.52
CA LEU A 341 -5.24 -4.03 -15.38
C LEU A 341 -3.97 -4.66 -14.80
N CYS A 342 -3.78 -4.54 -13.49
CA CYS A 342 -2.70 -5.16 -12.73
C CYS A 342 -3.29 -6.10 -11.66
N PRO A 343 -3.01 -7.41 -11.68
CA PRO A 343 -3.65 -8.37 -10.79
C PRO A 343 -3.26 -8.14 -9.32
N LYS A 344 -4.16 -8.52 -8.42
CA LYS A 344 -3.91 -8.49 -6.97
C LYS A 344 -3.05 -9.69 -6.56
N THR A 345 -1.80 -9.43 -6.14
CA THR A 345 -0.89 -10.48 -5.60
C THR A 345 -0.70 -10.34 -4.09
N THR A 346 -0.98 -9.16 -3.53
CA THR A 346 -0.96 -8.85 -2.10
C THR A 346 -2.34 -8.27 -1.69
N TRP A 347 -2.42 -7.18 -0.92
CA TRP A 347 -3.68 -6.54 -0.54
C TRP A 347 -4.26 -5.61 -1.62
N THR A 348 -3.47 -5.18 -2.62
CA THR A 348 -3.91 -4.29 -3.70
C THR A 348 -3.61 -4.84 -5.11
N GLY A 349 -4.37 -4.33 -6.07
CA GLY A 349 -4.19 -4.50 -7.51
C GLY A 349 -4.40 -3.14 -8.20
N PHE A 350 -4.54 -3.11 -9.53
CA PHE A 350 -4.94 -1.91 -10.25
C PHE A 350 -6.14 -2.21 -11.16
N PRO A 351 -7.24 -1.44 -11.10
CA PRO A 351 -8.45 -1.70 -11.89
C PRO A 351 -8.21 -1.53 -13.40
N ASP A 352 -8.88 -2.34 -14.22
CA ASP A 352 -9.02 -2.02 -15.65
C ASP A 352 -10.02 -0.87 -15.81
N VAL A 353 -9.51 0.36 -15.76
CA VAL A 353 -10.33 1.59 -15.84
C VAL A 353 -11.00 1.80 -17.21
N PHE A 354 -10.65 1.00 -18.21
CA PHE A 354 -11.28 1.00 -19.53
C PHE A 354 -12.38 -0.05 -19.65
N SER A 355 -12.59 -0.86 -18.61
CA SER A 355 -13.71 -1.78 -18.53
C SER A 355 -15.03 -1.02 -18.61
N PRO A 356 -16.01 -1.46 -19.44
CA PRO A 356 -17.34 -0.84 -19.48
C PRO A 356 -18.11 -0.96 -18.14
N LYS A 357 -17.67 -1.86 -17.25
CA LYS A 357 -18.23 -2.00 -15.90
C LYS A 357 -17.65 -0.97 -14.90
N TRP A 358 -16.48 -0.37 -15.17
CA TRP A 358 -15.77 0.50 -14.21
C TRP A 358 -16.57 1.73 -13.76
N THR A 359 -17.13 2.49 -14.72
CA THR A 359 -17.92 3.70 -14.41
C THR A 359 -19.17 3.36 -13.58
N ARG A 360 -19.88 2.29 -13.96
CA ARG A 360 -21.08 1.83 -13.26
C ARG A 360 -20.76 1.33 -11.86
N TYR A 361 -19.61 0.66 -11.71
CA TYR A 361 -19.13 0.22 -10.40
C TYR A 361 -18.82 1.40 -9.47
N CYS A 362 -18.08 2.40 -9.95
CA CYS A 362 -17.79 3.60 -9.17
C CYS A 362 -19.09 4.32 -8.75
N ASP A 363 -20.03 4.46 -9.69
CA ASP A 363 -21.32 5.08 -9.43
C ASP A 363 -22.18 4.29 -8.43
N SER A 364 -22.17 2.94 -8.48
CA SER A 364 -22.91 2.12 -7.53
C SER A 364 -22.33 2.21 -6.11
N VAL A 365 -21.00 2.24 -5.99
CA VAL A 365 -20.35 2.43 -4.68
C VAL A 365 -20.63 3.83 -4.14
N ALA A 366 -20.49 4.87 -4.97
CA ALA A 366 -20.77 6.26 -4.56
C ALA A 366 -22.25 6.46 -4.18
N ARG A 367 -23.20 5.86 -4.90
CA ARG A 367 -24.62 5.90 -4.51
C ARG A 367 -24.83 5.28 -3.13
N ARG A 368 -24.24 4.12 -2.88
CA ARG A 368 -24.43 3.39 -1.62
C ARG A 368 -23.76 4.07 -0.43
N VAL A 369 -22.55 4.60 -0.61
CA VAL A 369 -21.77 5.14 0.52
C VAL A 369 -21.89 6.66 0.61
N CYS A 370 -21.71 7.36 -0.51
CA CYS A 370 -21.66 8.82 -0.52
C CYS A 370 -23.06 9.44 -0.41
N ALA A 371 -24.07 8.91 -1.12
CA ALA A 371 -25.42 9.49 -1.04
C ALA A 371 -26.03 9.40 0.37
N GLU A 372 -25.71 8.33 1.11
CA GLU A 372 -26.14 8.14 2.50
C GLU A 372 -25.46 9.13 3.44
N ASN A 373 -24.21 9.53 3.15
CA ASN A 373 -23.41 10.41 4.00
C ASN A 373 -23.42 11.88 3.57
N LYS A 374 -24.09 12.26 2.48
CA LYS A 374 -24.00 13.61 1.88
C LYS A 374 -24.32 14.77 2.84
N ASP A 375 -25.11 14.52 3.88
CA ASP A 375 -25.52 15.51 4.88
C ASP A 375 -24.77 15.36 6.23
N ASN A 376 -23.79 14.45 6.30
CA ASN A 376 -23.04 14.13 7.52
C ASN A 376 -21.94 15.14 7.81
N GLN A 377 -22.24 16.17 8.60
CA GLN A 377 -21.25 17.22 8.95
C GLN A 377 -19.99 16.73 9.67
N TRP A 378 -19.97 15.50 10.21
CA TRP A 378 -18.80 14.92 10.86
C TRP A 378 -17.82 14.24 9.90
N LEU A 379 -18.23 14.03 8.65
CA LEU A 379 -17.40 13.41 7.64
C LEU A 379 -16.44 14.46 7.05
N VAL A 380 -15.15 14.17 7.07
CA VAL A 380 -14.13 15.02 6.43
C VAL A 380 -14.15 14.81 4.93
N GLY A 381 -14.24 13.55 4.49
CA GLY A 381 -14.19 13.18 3.08
C GLY A 381 -13.96 11.68 2.86
N TYR A 382 -13.66 11.33 1.61
CA TYR A 382 -13.49 9.97 1.14
C TYR A 382 -12.07 9.71 0.64
N PHE A 383 -11.43 8.64 1.14
CA PHE A 383 -10.32 8.02 0.42
C PHE A 383 -10.87 7.19 -0.74
N LEU A 384 -10.26 7.34 -1.91
CA LEU A 384 -10.59 6.57 -3.10
C LEU A 384 -10.12 5.11 -2.95
N ASP A 385 -8.86 4.94 -2.54
CA ASP A 385 -8.15 3.67 -2.41
C ASP A 385 -6.94 3.80 -1.47
N ASN A 386 -6.25 2.68 -1.21
CA ASN A 386 -4.94 2.60 -0.54
C ASN A 386 -3.92 2.00 -1.49
N GLU A 387 -2.75 2.62 -1.69
CA GLU A 387 -1.54 1.99 -2.24
C GLU A 387 -1.78 1.04 -3.43
N LEU A 388 -2.51 1.52 -4.44
CA LEU A 388 -2.73 0.75 -5.68
C LEU A 388 -1.40 0.43 -6.38
N GLU A 389 -1.42 -0.60 -7.23
CA GLU A 389 -0.25 -1.11 -7.97
C GLU A 389 0.18 -0.20 -9.15
N TRP A 390 0.40 1.08 -8.87
CA TRP A 390 0.78 2.11 -9.84
C TRP A 390 2.08 1.81 -10.60
N TYR A 391 2.97 1.03 -10.00
CA TYR A 391 4.26 0.61 -10.58
C TYR A 391 4.21 -0.78 -11.23
N GLY A 392 3.01 -1.36 -11.39
CA GLY A 392 2.83 -2.72 -11.92
C GLY A 392 3.62 -3.78 -11.12
N LYS A 393 3.71 -5.00 -11.67
CA LYS A 393 4.48 -6.08 -11.02
C LYS A 393 5.96 -6.06 -11.35
N ASN A 394 6.40 -5.12 -12.19
CA ASN A 394 7.82 -4.89 -12.47
C ASN A 394 8.43 -3.82 -11.54
N HIS A 395 7.61 -3.15 -10.70
CA HIS A 395 8.00 -2.10 -9.77
C HIS A 395 8.75 -0.93 -10.45
N LYS A 396 8.32 -0.55 -11.66
CA LYS A 396 8.93 0.54 -12.47
C LYS A 396 7.90 1.56 -12.90
N LEU A 397 8.37 2.75 -13.29
CA LEU A 397 7.53 3.86 -13.74
C LEU A 397 6.66 3.53 -14.96
N ASP A 398 7.04 2.53 -15.75
CA ASP A 398 6.27 2.02 -16.90
C ASP A 398 5.35 0.84 -16.55
N GLY A 399 5.17 0.52 -15.26
CA GLY A 399 4.52 -0.71 -14.83
C GLY A 399 3.12 -0.92 -15.42
N LEU A 400 2.24 0.07 -15.38
CA LEU A 400 0.88 -0.07 -15.95
C LEU A 400 0.89 -0.20 -17.49
N PHE A 401 1.93 0.27 -18.18
CA PHE A 401 2.13 0.01 -19.62
C PHE A 401 2.47 -1.46 -19.85
N VAL A 402 3.38 -1.98 -19.05
CA VAL A 402 3.79 -3.39 -19.08
C VAL A 402 2.63 -4.32 -18.72
N GLU A 403 1.83 -3.99 -17.72
CA GLU A 403 0.65 -4.78 -17.34
C GLU A 403 -0.43 -4.77 -18.44
N ALA A 404 -0.69 -3.63 -19.08
CA ALA A 404 -1.62 -3.56 -20.20
C ALA A 404 -1.17 -4.42 -21.40
N TRP A 405 0.13 -4.49 -21.68
CA TRP A 405 0.68 -5.36 -22.73
C TRP A 405 0.39 -6.85 -22.45
N LYS A 406 0.51 -7.31 -21.20
CA LYS A 406 0.30 -8.72 -20.83
C LYS A 406 -1.15 -9.20 -20.98
N LEU A 407 -2.11 -8.28 -21.07
CA LEU A 407 -3.52 -8.63 -21.21
C LEU A 407 -3.82 -9.28 -22.57
N GLY A 408 -4.74 -10.25 -22.57
CA GLY A 408 -5.22 -10.86 -23.81
C GLY A 408 -5.98 -9.86 -24.70
N LYS A 409 -5.91 -10.04 -26.02
CA LYS A 409 -6.44 -9.12 -27.06
C LYS A 409 -7.89 -8.65 -26.86
N ASP A 410 -8.72 -9.47 -26.21
CA ASP A 410 -10.15 -9.20 -26.06
C ASP A 410 -10.47 -8.35 -24.82
N ARG A 411 -9.49 -8.17 -23.92
CA ARG A 411 -9.61 -7.40 -22.68
C ARG A 411 -9.74 -5.90 -22.97
N PRO A 412 -10.62 -5.15 -22.26
CA PRO A 412 -10.80 -3.72 -22.48
C PRO A 412 -9.50 -2.91 -22.38
N GLY A 413 -8.69 -3.15 -21.36
CA GLY A 413 -7.41 -2.48 -21.17
C GLY A 413 -6.41 -2.74 -22.30
N LYS A 414 -6.38 -3.94 -22.88
CA LYS A 414 -5.53 -4.26 -24.05
C LYS A 414 -5.99 -3.50 -25.29
N LYS A 415 -7.29 -3.42 -25.53
CA LYS A 415 -7.88 -2.67 -26.65
C LYS A 415 -7.56 -1.18 -26.53
N ALA A 416 -7.79 -0.60 -25.35
CA ALA A 416 -7.45 0.80 -25.08
C ALA A 416 -5.93 1.07 -25.25
N TRP A 417 -5.09 0.13 -24.85
CA TRP A 417 -3.63 0.23 -25.03
C TRP A 417 -3.23 0.20 -26.50
N ILE A 418 -3.83 -0.68 -27.32
CA ILE A 418 -3.60 -0.69 -28.77
C ILE A 418 -4.09 0.60 -29.42
N ASP A 419 -5.28 1.08 -29.07
CA ASP A 419 -5.82 2.34 -29.60
C ASP A 419 -4.94 3.54 -29.23
N PHE A 420 -4.39 3.55 -28.01
CA PHE A 420 -3.41 4.55 -27.57
C PHE A 420 -2.13 4.49 -28.42
N LEU A 421 -1.56 3.30 -28.61
CA LEU A 421 -0.34 3.13 -29.40
C LEU A 421 -0.51 3.47 -30.88
N GLN A 422 -1.69 3.20 -31.45
CA GLN A 422 -2.02 3.62 -32.81
C GLN A 422 -2.01 5.15 -32.95
N LYS A 423 -2.51 5.87 -31.96
CA LYS A 423 -2.47 7.34 -31.95
C LYS A 423 -1.07 7.89 -31.74
N GLU A 424 -0.28 7.25 -30.88
CA GLU A 424 1.06 7.72 -30.49
C GLU A 424 2.13 7.47 -31.58
N PHE A 425 2.02 6.36 -32.30
CA PHE A 425 3.02 5.94 -33.30
C PHE A 425 2.52 5.99 -34.74
N GLY A 426 1.20 5.99 -34.97
CA GLY A 426 0.63 5.92 -36.31
C GLY A 426 0.89 4.57 -36.99
N ASP A 427 2.08 4.43 -37.59
CA ASP A 427 2.52 3.19 -38.26
C ASP A 427 3.19 2.23 -37.26
N ILE A 428 2.91 0.93 -37.38
CA ILE A 428 3.54 -0.12 -36.57
C ILE A 428 5.07 -0.14 -36.70
N ALA A 429 5.61 0.32 -37.83
CA ALA A 429 7.06 0.44 -38.05
C ALA A 429 7.72 1.41 -37.05
N GLU A 430 7.04 2.50 -36.68
CA GLU A 430 7.55 3.43 -35.66
C GLU A 430 7.58 2.78 -34.28
N PHE A 431 6.53 2.05 -33.91
CA PHE A 431 6.49 1.28 -32.67
C PHE A 431 7.60 0.22 -32.65
N ASN A 432 7.76 -0.51 -33.75
CA ASN A 432 8.81 -1.51 -33.92
C ASN A 432 10.21 -0.94 -33.72
N SER A 433 10.48 0.25 -34.27
CA SER A 433 11.73 0.97 -34.02
C SER A 433 11.88 1.36 -32.55
N ALA A 434 10.80 1.85 -31.91
CA ALA A 434 10.83 2.33 -30.54
C ALA A 434 11.05 1.23 -29.49
N PHE A 435 10.64 -0.01 -29.77
CA PHE A 435 10.69 -1.15 -28.85
C PHE A 435 11.56 -2.32 -29.34
N GLY A 436 12.30 -2.16 -30.43
CA GLY A 436 13.14 -3.22 -31.01
C GLY A 436 12.33 -4.47 -31.38
N SER A 437 11.19 -4.27 -32.05
CA SER A 437 10.26 -5.33 -32.43
C SER A 437 10.00 -5.43 -33.93
N TYR A 438 9.26 -6.47 -34.32
CA TYR A 438 9.01 -6.82 -35.72
C TYR A 438 7.56 -7.30 -35.91
N PHE A 439 6.60 -6.58 -35.34
CA PHE A 439 5.18 -6.87 -35.54
C PHE A 439 4.73 -6.44 -36.93
N ALA A 440 3.93 -7.28 -37.60
CA ALA A 440 3.42 -7.01 -38.94
C ALA A 440 2.42 -5.84 -38.96
N ASP A 441 1.58 -5.75 -37.92
CA ASP A 441 0.58 -4.71 -37.71
C ASP A 441 0.18 -4.64 -36.22
N TYR A 442 -0.74 -3.74 -35.88
CA TYR A 442 -1.27 -3.62 -34.52
C TYR A 442 -2.14 -4.80 -34.09
N ALA A 443 -2.72 -5.57 -35.01
CA ALA A 443 -3.47 -6.76 -34.67
C ALA A 443 -2.55 -7.89 -34.17
N ALA A 444 -1.36 -8.03 -34.77
CA ALA A 444 -0.30 -8.91 -34.29
C ALA A 444 0.21 -8.47 -32.91
N LEU A 445 0.42 -7.16 -32.69
CA LEU A 445 0.79 -6.62 -31.37
C LEU A 445 -0.31 -6.83 -30.32
N ALA A 446 -1.58 -6.78 -30.71
CA ALA A 446 -2.72 -7.01 -29.82
C ALA A 446 -2.76 -8.44 -29.26
N ILE A 447 -2.24 -9.42 -30.01
CA ILE A 447 -2.14 -10.82 -29.59
C ILE A 447 -0.92 -11.05 -28.68
N ASP A 448 0.14 -10.27 -28.86
CA ASP A 448 1.37 -10.42 -28.09
C ASP A 448 1.19 -10.02 -26.62
N VAL A 449 1.70 -10.87 -25.72
CA VAL A 449 1.61 -10.71 -24.26
C VAL A 449 2.99 -10.69 -23.60
N MET A 450 4.05 -10.41 -24.38
CA MET A 450 5.45 -10.46 -23.95
C MET A 450 6.07 -9.06 -24.02
N PRO A 451 6.02 -8.29 -22.92
CA PRO A 451 6.44 -6.90 -22.92
C PRO A 451 7.93 -6.72 -23.25
N ARG A 452 8.25 -5.64 -23.97
CA ARG A 452 9.63 -5.24 -24.31
C ARG A 452 9.99 -3.92 -23.65
N THR A 453 11.27 -3.76 -23.33
CA THR A 453 11.79 -2.47 -22.86
C THR A 453 11.93 -1.51 -24.04
N ALA A 454 11.51 -0.26 -23.88
CA ALA A 454 11.72 0.77 -24.88
C ALA A 454 13.22 0.99 -25.14
N VAL A 455 13.61 1.12 -26.41
CA VAL A 455 15.00 1.35 -26.83
C VAL A 455 15.23 2.77 -27.36
N THR A 456 14.18 3.59 -27.40
CA THR A 456 14.23 4.99 -27.83
C THR A 456 13.56 5.91 -26.81
N ALA A 457 13.92 7.21 -26.83
CA ALA A 457 13.30 8.23 -25.99
C ALA A 457 11.78 8.36 -26.24
N LYS A 458 11.33 8.27 -27.51
CA LYS A 458 9.89 8.27 -27.86
C LYS A 458 9.17 7.09 -27.20
N GLY A 459 9.76 5.89 -27.24
CA GLY A 459 9.22 4.71 -26.57
C GLY A 459 9.09 4.89 -25.06
N THR A 460 10.14 5.39 -24.40
CA THR A 460 10.12 5.67 -22.95
C THR A 460 9.05 6.70 -22.58
N ALA A 461 8.96 7.80 -23.34
CA ALA A 461 7.94 8.83 -23.12
C ALA A 461 6.52 8.30 -23.35
N SER A 462 6.32 7.41 -24.33
CA SER A 462 5.02 6.78 -24.61
C SER A 462 4.55 5.89 -23.46
N CYS A 463 5.46 5.16 -22.80
CA CYS A 463 5.14 4.39 -21.60
C CYS A 463 4.63 5.30 -20.47
N GLN A 464 5.28 6.44 -20.25
CA GLN A 464 4.86 7.42 -19.24
C GLN A 464 3.51 8.05 -19.59
N GLN A 465 3.30 8.42 -20.85
CA GLN A 465 2.02 8.97 -21.33
C GLN A 465 0.86 7.99 -21.17
N TRP A 466 1.09 6.69 -21.36
CA TRP A 466 0.08 5.67 -21.06
C TRP A 466 -0.29 5.63 -19.57
N VAL A 467 0.69 5.67 -18.67
CA VAL A 467 0.44 5.70 -17.22
C VAL A 467 -0.39 6.94 -16.85
N ARG A 468 -0.09 8.10 -17.45
CA ARG A 468 -0.89 9.32 -17.31
C ARG A 468 -2.31 9.15 -17.86
N HIS A 469 -2.48 8.47 -19.00
CA HIS A 469 -3.80 8.19 -19.57
C HIS A 469 -4.66 7.31 -18.64
N VAL A 470 -4.06 6.28 -18.02
CA VAL A 470 -4.71 5.44 -17.02
C VAL A 470 -5.09 6.26 -15.78
N ALA A 471 -4.19 7.11 -15.28
CA ALA A 471 -4.43 7.96 -14.12
C ALA A 471 -5.60 8.94 -14.36
N GLU A 472 -5.64 9.58 -15.52
CA GLU A 472 -6.73 10.49 -15.91
C GLU A 472 -8.08 9.78 -15.89
N ALA A 473 -8.17 8.57 -16.46
CA ALA A 473 -9.40 7.77 -16.47
C ALA A 473 -9.81 7.29 -15.07
N TYR A 474 -8.86 6.87 -14.24
CA TYR A 474 -9.10 6.49 -12.84
C TYR A 474 -9.69 7.66 -12.04
N PHE A 475 -8.93 8.75 -11.91
CA PHE A 475 -9.30 9.87 -11.03
C PHE A 475 -10.57 10.57 -11.49
N LYS A 476 -10.75 10.75 -12.81
CA LYS A 476 -11.98 11.35 -13.35
C LYS A 476 -13.20 10.52 -13.01
N THR A 477 -13.16 9.21 -13.25
CA THR A 477 -14.32 8.33 -13.04
C THR A 477 -14.71 8.27 -11.57
N CYS A 478 -13.74 8.16 -10.67
CA CYS A 478 -13.98 8.18 -9.23
C CYS A 478 -14.57 9.52 -8.77
N SER A 479 -13.97 10.63 -9.20
CA SER A 479 -14.40 11.98 -8.82
C SER A 479 -15.81 12.30 -9.32
N ASP A 480 -16.11 12.01 -10.60
CA ASP A 480 -17.43 12.22 -11.19
C ASP A 480 -18.52 11.40 -10.47
N ALA A 481 -18.22 10.17 -10.06
CA ALA A 481 -19.14 9.32 -9.32
C ALA A 481 -19.45 9.91 -7.94
N ILE A 482 -18.43 10.29 -7.17
CA ILE A 482 -18.61 10.89 -5.83
C ILE A 482 -19.41 12.18 -5.97
N ARG A 483 -19.00 13.10 -6.84
CA ARG A 483 -19.65 14.41 -7.00
C ARG A 483 -21.11 14.35 -7.42
N ARG A 484 -21.52 13.28 -8.10
CA ARG A 484 -22.92 13.05 -8.49
C ARG A 484 -23.81 12.74 -7.28
N HIS A 485 -23.28 12.03 -6.29
CA HIS A 485 -24.03 11.53 -5.13
C HIS A 485 -23.77 12.34 -3.86
N ASP A 486 -22.62 13.01 -3.78
CA ASP A 486 -22.21 13.87 -2.68
C ASP A 486 -21.38 15.08 -3.19
N PRO A 487 -22.01 16.25 -3.32
CA PRO A 487 -21.32 17.48 -3.70
C PRO A 487 -20.64 18.19 -2.51
N ASN A 488 -20.84 17.72 -1.28
CA ASN A 488 -20.46 18.44 -0.06
C ASN A 488 -19.09 18.03 0.50
N HIS A 489 -18.77 16.73 0.48
CA HIS A 489 -17.58 16.19 1.14
C HIS A 489 -16.33 16.13 0.26
N LEU A 490 -15.16 16.11 0.90
CA LEU A 490 -13.87 16.15 0.21
C LEU A 490 -13.49 14.80 -0.44
N ILE A 491 -12.80 14.87 -1.57
CA ILE A 491 -12.08 13.75 -2.19
C ILE A 491 -10.63 13.82 -1.72
N LEU A 492 -10.22 12.83 -0.93
CA LEU A 492 -8.96 12.85 -0.18
C LEU A 492 -7.83 12.06 -0.87
N GLY A 493 -7.99 11.71 -2.15
CA GLY A 493 -6.98 10.97 -2.92
C GLY A 493 -6.95 9.46 -2.67
N CYS A 494 -5.89 8.82 -3.14
CA CYS A 494 -5.74 7.35 -3.16
C CYS A 494 -4.53 6.83 -2.38
N ARG A 495 -3.98 7.64 -1.45
CA ARG A 495 -2.90 7.26 -0.52
C ARG A 495 -1.75 6.56 -1.25
N PHE A 496 -1.03 7.30 -2.11
CA PHE A 496 0.11 6.76 -2.83
C PHE A 496 1.16 6.17 -1.87
N ALA A 497 1.71 5.00 -2.19
CA ALA A 497 2.79 4.38 -1.42
C ALA A 497 4.12 5.08 -1.73
N GLY A 498 4.45 6.13 -0.96
CA GLY A 498 5.60 6.99 -1.25
C GLY A 498 5.42 7.81 -2.52
N ARG A 499 6.43 7.76 -3.40
CA ARG A 499 6.39 8.50 -4.67
C ARG A 499 5.33 7.89 -5.59
N ALA A 500 4.38 8.68 -6.09
CA ALA A 500 3.56 8.28 -7.24
C ALA A 500 4.39 8.29 -8.54
N PRO A 501 3.97 7.59 -9.60
CA PRO A 501 4.42 7.91 -10.96
C PRO A 501 4.19 9.39 -11.27
N ASP A 502 4.66 9.87 -12.43
CA ASP A 502 4.50 11.26 -12.87
C ASP A 502 3.03 11.62 -13.20
N VAL A 503 2.19 11.71 -12.16
CA VAL A 503 0.72 11.86 -12.19
C VAL A 503 0.19 12.74 -11.04
N TRP A 504 1.05 13.44 -10.30
CA TRP A 504 0.66 14.28 -9.16
C TRP A 504 -0.28 15.42 -9.58
N ASP A 505 -0.02 16.03 -10.73
CA ASP A 505 -0.86 17.05 -11.35
C ASP A 505 -2.28 16.54 -11.68
N ILE A 506 -2.37 15.31 -12.18
CA ILE A 506 -3.65 14.63 -12.45
C ILE A 506 -4.39 14.35 -11.15
N ALA A 507 -3.70 13.86 -10.11
CA ALA A 507 -4.31 13.67 -8.80
C ALA A 507 -4.86 15.00 -8.25
N GLY A 508 -4.07 16.08 -8.35
CA GLY A 508 -4.45 17.42 -7.91
C GLY A 508 -5.60 18.07 -8.70
N LYS A 509 -5.78 17.67 -9.97
CA LYS A 509 -6.92 18.10 -10.79
C LYS A 509 -8.25 17.58 -10.24
N TYR A 510 -8.28 16.36 -9.70
CA TYR A 510 -9.51 15.63 -9.34
C TYR A 510 -9.78 15.49 -7.85
N CYS A 511 -8.73 15.56 -7.01
CA CYS A 511 -8.83 15.47 -5.57
C CYS A 511 -8.81 16.87 -4.93
N ASP A 512 -9.57 17.07 -3.86
CA ASP A 512 -9.48 18.30 -3.08
C ASP A 512 -8.23 18.32 -2.20
N VAL A 513 -7.81 17.14 -1.73
CA VAL A 513 -6.58 16.88 -1.00
C VAL A 513 -5.88 15.67 -1.62
N VAL A 514 -4.58 15.78 -1.89
CA VAL A 514 -3.77 14.66 -2.40
C VAL A 514 -3.11 13.94 -1.22
N SER A 515 -3.35 12.64 -1.09
CA SER A 515 -2.82 11.82 0.01
C SER A 515 -1.69 10.90 -0.43
N PHE A 516 -0.73 10.70 0.47
CA PHE A 516 0.35 9.74 0.32
C PHE A 516 0.80 9.19 1.68
N ASN A 517 1.31 7.97 1.65
CA ASN A 517 1.95 7.29 2.76
C ASN A 517 3.46 7.46 2.60
N ILE A 518 4.19 7.77 3.67
CA ILE A 518 5.65 7.90 3.59
C ILE A 518 6.30 7.40 4.87
N TYR A 519 7.32 6.58 4.69
CA TYR A 519 8.07 5.95 5.77
C TYR A 519 9.56 6.29 5.62
N PRO A 520 9.96 7.55 5.93
CA PRO A 520 11.29 8.03 5.60
C PRO A 520 12.36 7.50 6.56
N ARG A 521 13.61 7.52 6.11
CA ARG A 521 14.77 7.48 7.01
C ARG A 521 15.02 8.89 7.55
N ILE A 522 15.20 8.99 8.86
CA ILE A 522 15.50 10.25 9.55
C ILE A 522 16.60 10.02 10.58
N ASP A 523 17.28 11.08 10.98
CA ASP A 523 18.24 11.00 12.09
C ASP A 523 17.48 11.04 13.42
N VAL A 524 17.84 10.16 14.34
CA VAL A 524 17.16 10.02 15.65
C VAL A 524 17.36 11.25 16.55
N GLU A 525 18.47 11.96 16.41
CA GLU A 525 18.82 13.13 17.22
C GLU A 525 18.67 14.44 16.43
N GLY A 526 19.03 14.43 15.15
CA GLY A 526 19.03 15.55 14.23
C GLY A 526 17.68 15.83 13.58
N GLY A 527 16.87 14.80 13.35
CA GLY A 527 15.54 14.89 12.76
C GLY A 527 15.49 14.67 11.24
N VAL A 528 14.53 15.33 10.58
CA VAL A 528 14.17 15.06 9.18
C VAL A 528 15.18 15.68 8.21
N PRO A 529 15.80 14.90 7.30
CA PRO A 529 16.83 15.39 6.40
C PRO A 529 16.27 16.29 5.28
N GLU A 530 17.14 17.14 4.70
CA GLU A 530 16.78 18.04 3.59
C GLU A 530 16.24 17.28 2.36
N SER A 531 16.73 16.07 2.11
CA SER A 531 16.27 15.23 1.00
C SER A 531 14.78 14.87 1.10
N VAL A 532 14.26 14.62 2.31
CA VAL A 532 12.84 14.34 2.55
C VAL A 532 12.01 15.61 2.33
N LEU A 533 12.47 16.76 2.83
CA LEU A 533 11.82 18.04 2.59
C LEU A 533 11.74 18.36 1.08
N LYS A 534 12.84 18.21 0.35
CA LYS A 534 12.91 18.46 -1.09
C LYS A 534 11.93 17.56 -1.84
N GLN A 535 11.93 16.26 -1.54
CA GLN A 535 11.02 15.30 -2.16
C GLN A 535 9.55 15.67 -1.95
N VAL A 536 9.16 16.02 -0.72
CA VAL A 536 7.77 16.37 -0.41
C VAL A 536 7.38 17.74 -1.01
N ASN A 537 8.31 18.69 -1.13
CA ASN A 537 8.08 19.94 -1.86
C ASN A 537 7.80 19.68 -3.35
N GLU A 538 8.61 18.84 -4.00
CA GLU A 538 8.44 18.48 -5.43
C GLU A 538 7.03 17.93 -5.68
N TRP A 539 6.56 17.00 -4.84
CA TRP A 539 5.21 16.42 -4.99
C TRP A 539 4.09 17.46 -4.76
N ALA A 540 4.29 18.39 -3.83
CA ALA A 540 3.31 19.44 -3.54
C ALA A 540 3.23 20.48 -4.67
N ASP A 541 4.36 20.83 -5.26
CA ASP A 541 4.45 21.74 -6.39
C ASP A 541 3.79 21.13 -7.62
N GLU A 542 4.00 19.84 -7.89
CA GLU A 542 3.34 19.13 -9.00
C GLU A 542 1.83 18.94 -8.78
N ALA A 543 1.39 18.68 -7.55
CA ALA A 543 -0.02 18.47 -7.24
C ALA A 543 -0.86 19.76 -7.23
N GLU A 544 -0.25 20.93 -6.98
CA GLU A 544 -0.92 22.23 -6.86
C GLU A 544 -2.15 22.25 -5.90
N ARG A 545 -2.19 21.32 -4.95
CA ARG A 545 -3.29 21.11 -3.99
C ARG A 545 -2.75 20.95 -2.57
N PRO A 546 -3.60 21.11 -1.53
CA PRO A 546 -3.21 20.68 -0.19
C PRO A 546 -2.95 19.17 -0.21
N MET A 547 -1.99 18.75 0.60
CA MET A 547 -1.57 17.38 0.72
C MET A 547 -1.79 16.85 2.15
N MET A 548 -1.81 15.54 2.30
CA MET A 548 -1.95 14.89 3.59
C MET A 548 -1.08 13.64 3.65
N VAL A 549 -0.32 13.49 4.74
CA VAL A 549 0.37 12.22 5.01
C VAL A 549 -0.58 11.31 5.76
N THR A 550 -0.87 10.16 5.18
CA THR A 550 -1.92 9.27 5.64
C THR A 550 -1.44 8.04 6.36
N GLU A 551 -0.16 7.70 6.22
CA GLU A 551 0.53 6.69 7.05
C GLU A 551 2.01 7.05 7.17
N TRP A 552 2.54 6.82 8.37
CA TRP A 552 3.96 6.87 8.71
C TRP A 552 4.17 6.33 10.14
N SER A 553 5.34 5.76 10.42
CA SER A 553 5.76 5.35 11.76
C SER A 553 7.21 4.86 11.83
N PHE A 554 7.66 4.57 13.05
CA PHE A 554 9.01 4.10 13.36
C PHE A 554 8.94 2.94 14.37
N PRO A 555 9.02 1.67 13.92
CA PRO A 555 9.03 0.53 14.85
C PRO A 555 10.28 0.50 15.72
N ALA A 556 10.15 0.11 16.99
CA ALA A 556 11.30 -0.14 17.85
C ALA A 556 11.49 -1.62 18.18
N LEU A 557 12.75 -2.03 18.29
CA LEU A 557 13.14 -3.44 18.47
C LEU A 557 13.07 -3.93 19.93
N ASP A 558 12.95 -3.01 20.89
CA ASP A 558 12.76 -3.32 22.32
C ASP A 558 11.31 -3.65 22.71
N ALA A 559 10.37 -3.58 21.77
CA ALA A 559 8.95 -3.82 22.01
C ALA A 559 8.59 -5.28 22.34
N GLY A 560 9.53 -6.22 22.13
CA GLY A 560 9.28 -7.66 22.26
C GLY A 560 8.57 -8.27 21.04
N LEU A 561 8.39 -7.52 19.96
CA LEU A 561 7.89 -7.97 18.68
C LEU A 561 9.04 -8.27 17.70
N PRO A 562 8.87 -9.19 16.73
CA PRO A 562 9.92 -9.47 15.75
C PRO A 562 10.28 -8.25 14.90
N SER A 563 9.29 -7.47 14.45
CA SER A 563 9.47 -6.31 13.56
C SER A 563 10.33 -6.62 12.33
N MET A 564 10.09 -7.79 11.73
CA MET A 564 10.82 -8.34 10.60
C MET A 564 10.22 -7.95 9.25
N HIS A 565 8.96 -7.50 9.24
CA HIS A 565 8.20 -7.22 8.03
C HIS A 565 7.47 -5.89 8.12
N GLY A 566 7.25 -5.28 6.95
CA GLY A 566 6.50 -4.03 6.79
C GLY A 566 7.37 -2.79 6.57
N ALA A 567 6.73 -1.66 6.27
CA ALA A 567 7.37 -0.37 6.01
C ALA A 567 8.09 0.26 7.23
N GLY A 568 8.77 1.39 7.04
CA GLY A 568 9.38 2.13 8.15
C GLY A 568 10.83 1.77 8.46
N MET A 569 11.53 2.76 9.00
CA MET A 569 12.85 2.60 9.59
C MET A 569 12.71 2.01 11.01
N ARG A 570 13.55 1.03 11.38
CA ARG A 570 13.57 0.42 12.71
C ARG A 570 14.60 1.09 13.61
N VAL A 571 14.22 1.42 14.85
CA VAL A 571 15.09 1.99 15.90
C VAL A 571 15.27 1.00 17.06
N ASP A 572 16.24 1.25 17.95
CA ASP A 572 16.54 0.31 19.04
C ASP A 572 15.48 0.37 20.14
N THR A 573 15.05 1.57 20.55
CA THR A 573 14.22 1.76 21.76
C THR A 573 12.94 2.57 21.56
N GLN A 574 11.97 2.41 22.47
CA GLN A 574 10.76 3.22 22.51
C GLN A 574 11.04 4.73 22.65
N GLU A 575 12.11 5.13 23.34
CA GLU A 575 12.52 6.53 23.45
C GLU A 575 13.00 7.08 22.11
N GLN A 576 13.79 6.31 21.36
CA GLN A 576 14.21 6.69 20.01
C GLN A 576 13.00 6.78 19.07
N ARG A 577 12.06 5.84 19.18
CA ARG A 577 10.79 5.87 18.44
C ARG A 577 9.99 7.13 18.75
N ALA A 578 9.90 7.53 20.02
CA ALA A 578 9.24 8.75 20.43
C ALA A 578 9.95 10.03 19.92
N LYS A 579 11.29 10.05 19.88
CA LYS A 579 12.06 11.15 19.26
C LYS A 579 11.77 11.25 17.76
N CYS A 580 11.85 10.13 17.04
CA CYS A 580 11.52 10.07 15.62
C CYS A 580 10.09 10.52 15.33
N PHE A 581 9.12 10.09 16.16
CA PHE A 581 7.75 10.58 16.12
C PHE A 581 7.70 12.10 16.26
N GLY A 582 8.38 12.66 17.28
CA GLY A 582 8.41 14.10 17.51
C GLY A 582 8.99 14.90 16.34
N HIS A 583 10.12 14.45 15.78
CA HIS A 583 10.76 15.09 14.64
C HIS A 583 9.88 15.08 13.39
N PHE A 584 9.33 13.92 13.05
CA PHE A 584 8.55 13.78 11.82
C PHE A 584 7.17 14.44 11.94
N GLN A 585 6.50 14.33 13.08
CA GLN A 585 5.22 15.00 13.32
C GLN A 585 5.37 16.54 13.27
N ASP A 586 6.43 17.12 13.86
CA ASP A 586 6.69 18.56 13.79
C ASP A 586 7.02 19.02 12.36
N PHE A 587 7.79 18.22 11.63
CA PHE A 587 8.05 18.45 10.21
C PHE A 587 6.75 18.61 9.43
N LEU A 588 5.84 17.64 9.55
CA LEU A 588 4.55 17.67 8.85
C LEU A 588 3.72 18.89 9.26
N PHE A 589 3.63 19.19 10.55
CA PHE A 589 2.88 20.35 11.05
C PHE A 589 3.38 21.66 10.45
N ARG A 590 4.68 21.82 10.18
CA ARG A 590 5.27 23.09 9.72
C ARG A 590 5.22 23.31 8.21
N LEU A 591 4.87 22.30 7.40
CA LEU A 591 4.81 22.46 5.95
C LEU A 591 3.52 23.18 5.53
N PRO A 592 3.59 24.24 4.70
CA PRO A 592 2.45 25.11 4.42
C PRO A 592 1.36 24.48 3.55
N TYR A 593 1.61 23.31 2.99
CA TYR A 593 0.69 22.57 2.11
C TYR A 593 0.25 21.22 2.70
N ILE A 594 0.87 20.75 3.78
CA ILE A 594 0.40 19.55 4.49
C ILE A 594 -0.69 19.97 5.48
N VAL A 595 -1.90 19.45 5.30
CA VAL A 595 -3.08 19.81 6.12
C VAL A 595 -3.48 18.70 7.09
N GLY A 596 -2.88 17.51 6.99
CA GLY A 596 -3.15 16.39 7.86
C GLY A 596 -1.99 15.42 8.00
N SER A 597 -1.96 14.74 9.15
CA SER A 597 -1.01 13.69 9.49
C SER A 597 -1.74 12.56 10.21
N CYS A 598 -1.66 11.34 9.66
CA CYS A 598 -2.18 10.12 10.29
C CYS A 598 -1.03 9.17 10.61
N TYR A 599 -0.87 8.88 11.90
CA TYR A 599 0.11 7.92 12.39
C TYR A 599 -0.36 6.48 12.10
N PHE A 600 0.53 5.63 11.60
CA PHE A 600 0.25 4.21 11.41
C PHE A 600 0.96 3.42 12.53
N MET A 601 0.28 3.02 13.60
CA MET A 601 -1.18 2.95 13.78
C MET A 601 -1.58 2.86 15.27
N TYR A 602 -2.87 2.69 15.57
CA TYR A 602 -3.37 2.61 16.96
C TYR A 602 -2.80 1.40 17.71
N LEU A 603 -2.83 0.22 17.08
CA LEU A 603 -2.57 -1.08 17.69
C LEU A 603 -1.38 -1.77 17.01
N ASP A 604 -0.54 -2.45 17.78
CA ASP A 604 0.51 -3.31 17.24
C ASP A 604 -0.02 -4.49 16.43
N GLU A 605 0.80 -4.95 15.50
CA GLU A 605 0.49 -6.14 14.73
C GLU A 605 0.78 -7.43 15.51
N PRO A 606 0.11 -8.54 15.15
CA PRO A 606 0.40 -9.82 15.77
C PRO A 606 1.86 -10.24 15.56
N ALA A 607 2.52 -10.70 16.63
CA ALA A 607 3.91 -11.17 16.57
C ALA A 607 4.17 -12.32 15.58
N LEU A 608 3.11 -13.01 15.13
CA LEU A 608 3.21 -14.12 14.17
C LEU A 608 2.95 -13.69 12.72
N GLY A 609 2.66 -12.41 12.49
CA GLY A 609 2.31 -11.85 11.18
C GLY A 609 0.81 -11.86 10.91
N ILE A 610 0.34 -10.90 10.10
CA ILE A 610 -1.06 -10.84 9.64
C ILE A 610 -1.42 -12.04 8.75
N SER A 611 -0.67 -12.25 7.66
CA SER A 611 -0.89 -13.37 6.73
C SER A 611 0.40 -13.84 6.06
N SER A 612 0.32 -14.95 5.34
CA SER A 612 1.42 -15.52 4.54
C SER A 612 1.80 -14.64 3.35
N THR A 613 0.86 -13.88 2.78
CA THR A 613 1.08 -12.96 1.66
C THR A 613 1.37 -11.52 2.10
N PHE A 614 1.09 -11.19 3.36
CA PHE A 614 1.37 -9.90 3.99
C PHE A 614 1.79 -10.13 5.45
N PRO A 615 3.05 -10.54 5.69
CA PRO A 615 3.51 -11.06 6.98
C PRO A 615 3.91 -9.96 7.98
N GLU A 616 3.30 -8.79 7.94
CA GLU A 616 3.63 -7.68 8.84
C GLU A 616 3.44 -8.07 10.33
N ASP A 617 4.49 -7.84 11.12
CA ASP A 617 4.69 -8.29 12.51
C ASP A 617 5.38 -7.21 13.37
N SER A 618 5.11 -5.93 13.07
CA SER A 618 5.90 -4.79 13.53
C SER A 618 5.25 -4.00 14.67
N ASN A 619 6.13 -3.34 15.45
CA ASN A 619 5.77 -2.42 16.52
C ASN A 619 5.28 -1.05 15.99
N TYR A 620 4.12 -1.02 15.34
CA TYR A 620 3.51 0.21 14.82
C TYR A 620 2.56 0.90 15.80
N GLY A 621 2.01 0.17 16.77
CA GLY A 621 0.95 0.61 17.67
C GLY A 621 1.34 1.71 18.65
N LEU A 622 0.38 2.59 18.95
CA LEU A 622 0.36 3.41 20.17
C LEU A 622 0.13 2.53 21.41
N ILE A 623 -0.56 1.40 21.23
CA ILE A 623 -0.77 0.34 22.22
C ILE A 623 -0.27 -1.00 21.70
N SER A 624 0.15 -1.87 22.62
CA SER A 624 0.50 -3.26 22.31
C SER A 624 -0.74 -4.14 22.10
N GLU A 625 -0.55 -5.38 21.64
CA GLU A 625 -1.61 -6.41 21.56
C GLU A 625 -2.29 -6.70 22.92
N LYS A 626 -1.64 -6.33 24.04
CA LYS A 626 -2.19 -6.45 25.40
C LYS A 626 -3.03 -5.24 25.85
N ASP A 627 -3.29 -4.30 24.94
CA ASP A 627 -3.98 -3.04 25.22
C ASP A 627 -3.20 -2.15 26.23
N GLU A 628 -1.88 -2.21 26.19
CA GLU A 628 -0.98 -1.40 27.03
C GLU A 628 -0.38 -0.26 26.20
N PRO A 629 -0.56 1.02 26.59
CA PRO A 629 0.07 2.14 25.90
C PRO A 629 1.58 2.11 26.00
N TYR A 630 2.27 2.48 24.91
CA TYR A 630 3.70 2.76 24.92
C TYR A 630 3.94 4.16 25.52
N PRO A 631 4.47 4.29 26.75
CA PRO A 631 4.42 5.57 27.47
C PRO A 631 5.27 6.67 26.80
N ALA A 632 6.46 6.33 26.28
CA ALA A 632 7.32 7.29 25.59
C ALA A 632 6.62 7.91 24.37
N LEU A 633 6.01 7.06 23.53
CA LEU A 633 5.32 7.49 22.32
C LEU A 633 4.04 8.27 22.63
N THR A 634 3.19 7.76 23.54
CA THR A 634 1.92 8.42 23.88
C THR A 634 2.12 9.73 24.64
N THR A 635 3.19 9.86 25.44
CA THR A 635 3.59 11.13 26.06
C THR A 635 4.04 12.14 25.01
N ALA A 636 4.84 11.72 24.01
CA ALA A 636 5.25 12.57 22.91
C ALA A 636 4.04 13.06 22.08
N ALA A 637 3.08 12.17 21.79
CA ALA A 637 1.83 12.51 21.13
C ALA A 637 1.02 13.53 21.93
N ALA A 638 0.76 13.28 23.22
CA ALA A 638 0.02 14.18 24.10
C ALA A 638 0.65 15.57 24.22
N ALA A 639 1.99 15.65 24.18
CA ALA A 639 2.70 16.92 24.22
C ALA A 639 2.62 17.68 22.87
N LEU A 640 2.79 16.98 21.74
CA LEU A 640 3.01 17.60 20.44
C LEU A 640 1.71 17.82 19.64
N ASN A 641 0.80 16.85 19.62
CA ASN A 641 -0.40 16.90 18.80
C ASN A 641 -1.29 18.12 19.06
N PRO A 642 -1.52 18.57 20.33
CA PRO A 642 -2.29 19.79 20.59
C PRO A 642 -1.67 21.07 20.01
N GLN A 643 -0.38 21.04 19.63
CA GLN A 643 0.34 22.18 19.05
C GLN A 643 0.23 22.23 17.52
N ALA A 644 -0.44 21.29 16.86
CA ALA A 644 -0.50 21.16 15.39
C ALA A 644 -0.87 22.47 14.70
N LEU A 645 -1.98 23.08 15.12
CA LEU A 645 -2.47 24.33 14.53
C LEU A 645 -1.45 25.47 14.68
N GLN A 646 -0.84 25.58 15.86
CA GLN A 646 0.12 26.65 16.15
C GLN A 646 1.42 26.47 15.35
N ARG A 647 1.95 25.25 15.29
CA ARG A 647 3.16 24.92 14.50
C ARG A 647 2.92 25.12 13.00
N HIS A 648 1.74 24.80 12.50
CA HIS A 648 1.36 25.10 11.11
C HIS A 648 1.27 26.59 10.83
N LYS A 649 0.77 27.40 11.79
CA LYS A 649 0.78 28.87 11.67
C LYS A 649 2.21 29.42 11.65
N GLU A 650 3.11 28.90 12.46
CA GLU A 650 4.53 29.29 12.46
C GLU A 650 5.21 28.92 11.13
N GLY A 651 5.04 27.68 10.68
CA GLY A 651 5.76 27.14 9.54
C GLY A 651 7.28 27.14 9.74
N ASN A 652 8.03 27.41 8.65
CA ASN A 652 9.49 27.56 8.62
C ASN A 652 10.25 26.36 9.19
N PHE A 653 9.90 25.16 8.73
CA PHE A 653 10.67 23.97 9.07
C PHE A 653 12.13 24.15 8.64
N LYS A 654 13.05 23.83 9.53
CA LYS A 654 14.48 23.75 9.22
C LYS A 654 14.83 22.28 9.13
N PRO A 655 15.19 21.77 7.94
CA PRO A 655 15.63 20.40 7.83
C PRO A 655 16.88 20.19 8.67
N PHE A 656 17.02 18.97 9.16
CA PHE A 656 18.32 18.47 9.54
C PHE A 656 19.19 18.50 8.29
N CYS A 657 20.11 19.43 8.26
CA CYS A 657 21.29 19.32 7.42
C CYS A 657 22.30 18.68 8.37
N PRO A 658 22.62 17.39 8.23
CA PRO A 658 23.80 16.90 8.89
C PRO A 658 24.91 17.85 8.45
N ALA A 659 25.58 18.50 9.39
CA ALA A 659 26.82 19.14 9.02
C ALA A 659 27.62 18.01 8.38
N LYS A 660 28.14 18.17 7.15
CA LYS A 660 29.10 17.22 6.57
C LYS A 660 30.08 16.91 7.66
N HIS A 661 29.90 15.79 8.33
CA HIS A 661 30.64 15.54 9.54
C HIS A 661 31.99 15.14 8.98
N LYS A 662 32.88 16.13 8.92
CA LYS A 662 34.27 15.87 8.70
C LYS A 662 34.65 14.90 9.78
N LEU A 663 35.14 13.74 9.36
CA LEU A 663 35.90 12.88 10.26
C LEU A 663 36.84 13.81 11.04
N PRO A 664 36.87 13.68 12.37
CA PRO A 664 37.49 14.67 13.22
C PRO A 664 38.95 14.86 12.80
N ASP A 665 39.49 16.07 12.97
CA ASP A 665 40.85 16.37 12.52
C ASP A 665 41.89 15.46 13.15
N TRP A 666 41.62 14.93 14.36
CA TRP A 666 42.50 13.92 14.95
C TRP A 666 42.50 12.62 14.14
N LEU A 667 41.39 12.24 13.49
CA LEU A 667 41.28 11.06 12.63
C LEU A 667 41.81 11.32 11.21
N LEU A 668 41.65 12.53 10.67
CA LEU A 668 42.17 12.87 9.32
C LEU A 668 43.56 13.52 9.32
N GLY A 669 44.09 13.86 10.50
CA GLY A 669 45.31 14.65 10.66
C GLY A 669 46.51 14.08 9.90
N SER A 670 47.33 14.99 9.36
CA SER A 670 48.44 14.77 8.43
C SER A 670 49.70 14.18 9.07
N SER A 671 49.58 13.08 9.81
CA SER A 671 50.76 12.30 10.18
C SER A 671 51.28 11.62 8.93
N GLU A 672 52.32 12.18 8.31
CA GLU A 672 53.01 11.54 7.19
C GLU A 672 53.56 10.19 7.64
N THR A 673 53.20 9.14 6.90
CA THR A 673 53.71 7.80 7.16
C THR A 673 55.19 7.75 6.81
N GLN A 674 55.98 7.14 7.70
CA GLN A 674 57.39 6.88 7.47
C GLN A 674 57.55 5.53 6.77
N PRO A 675 58.51 5.37 5.84
CA PRO A 675 58.72 4.11 5.14
C PRO A 675 58.87 2.92 6.10
N TYR A 676 58.10 1.86 5.87
CA TYR A 676 58.15 0.65 6.67
C TYR A 676 59.03 -0.40 6.00
N ALA A 677 60.04 -0.90 6.72
CA ALA A 677 61.01 -1.87 6.18
C ALA A 677 60.58 -3.34 6.36
N GLY A 678 59.54 -3.62 7.15
CA GLY A 678 59.05 -4.98 7.38
C GLY A 678 58.11 -5.46 6.27
N GLU A 679 57.95 -6.78 6.17
CA GLU A 679 57.07 -7.43 5.19
C GLU A 679 55.63 -7.61 5.71
N GLU A 680 55.48 -7.88 7.01
CA GLU A 680 54.20 -8.10 7.69
C GLU A 680 54.14 -7.32 9.01
N MET A 681 52.92 -7.11 9.50
CA MET A 681 52.63 -6.38 10.72
C MET A 681 51.48 -7.04 11.50
N LYS A 682 51.56 -6.94 12.83
CA LYS A 682 50.51 -7.31 13.76
C LYS A 682 50.16 -6.14 14.67
N LEU A 683 48.91 -5.69 14.61
CA LEU A 683 48.39 -4.58 15.42
C LEU A 683 47.22 -5.04 16.27
N THR A 684 47.04 -4.40 17.42
CA THR A 684 45.94 -4.67 18.35
C THR A 684 45.14 -3.38 18.56
N SER A 685 43.81 -3.52 18.58
CA SER A 685 42.89 -2.49 19.06
C SER A 685 41.86 -3.18 19.96
N GLY A 686 41.84 -2.85 21.26
CA GLY A 686 41.04 -3.60 22.23
C GLY A 686 41.26 -5.12 22.16
N ARG A 687 40.19 -5.89 21.91
CA ARG A 687 40.22 -7.35 21.71
C ARG A 687 40.45 -7.78 20.26
N MET A 688 40.49 -6.83 19.33
CA MET A 688 40.72 -7.06 17.91
C MET A 688 42.21 -7.12 17.62
N ILE A 689 42.61 -8.11 16.82
CA ILE A 689 43.96 -8.22 16.27
C ILE A 689 43.86 -8.14 14.74
N LEU A 690 44.71 -7.32 14.12
CA LEU A 690 44.92 -7.27 12.68
C LEU A 690 46.30 -7.83 12.34
N GLU A 691 46.34 -8.82 11.46
CA GLU A 691 47.56 -9.45 10.95
C GLU A 691 47.63 -9.28 9.44
N GLY A 692 48.71 -8.73 8.89
CA GLY A 692 48.86 -8.62 7.44
C GLY A 692 50.07 -7.82 6.98
N PRO A 693 50.38 -7.82 5.68
CA PRO A 693 49.60 -8.44 4.60
C PRO A 693 49.56 -9.98 4.65
N MET A 694 48.47 -10.58 4.14
CA MET A 694 48.33 -12.04 4.06
C MET A 694 48.09 -12.47 2.61
N GLY A 695 49.18 -12.79 1.89
CA GLY A 695 49.11 -13.10 0.46
C GLY A 695 48.61 -11.90 -0.34
N ASN A 696 47.43 -12.03 -0.97
CA ASN A 696 46.79 -10.92 -1.69
C ASN A 696 45.74 -10.15 -0.86
N LYS A 697 45.68 -10.40 0.44
CA LYS A 697 44.78 -9.73 1.40
C LYS A 697 45.54 -8.67 2.18
N GLY A 698 44.85 -7.60 2.58
CA GLY A 698 45.41 -6.50 3.35
C GLY A 698 45.55 -6.86 4.83
N TRP A 699 44.41 -7.06 5.50
CA TRP A 699 44.38 -7.42 6.91
C TRP A 699 43.53 -8.65 7.15
N ARG A 700 44.02 -9.59 7.95
CA ARG A 700 43.19 -10.59 8.64
C ARG A 700 42.79 -10.08 10.01
N MET A 701 41.49 -9.94 10.19
CA MET A 701 40.87 -9.54 11.46
C MET A 701 40.57 -10.76 12.32
N ARG A 702 40.98 -10.70 13.59
CA ARG A 702 40.69 -11.69 14.62
C ARG A 702 40.04 -11.05 15.83
N LEU A 703 39.15 -11.80 16.47
CA LEU A 703 38.58 -11.49 17.78
C LEU A 703 38.90 -12.64 18.74
N ASP A 704 39.57 -12.32 19.85
CA ASP A 704 39.97 -13.29 20.87
C ASP A 704 40.74 -14.49 20.25
N GLY A 705 41.65 -14.19 19.32
CA GLY A 705 42.51 -15.14 18.62
C GLY A 705 41.89 -15.88 17.42
N ARG A 706 40.56 -15.85 17.25
CA ARG A 706 39.87 -16.54 16.14
C ARG A 706 39.66 -15.62 14.92
N PRO A 707 39.81 -16.12 13.69
CA PRO A 707 39.59 -15.33 12.48
C PRO A 707 38.11 -14.92 12.36
N VAL A 708 37.88 -13.74 11.81
CA VAL A 708 36.53 -13.19 11.61
C VAL A 708 36.35 -12.71 10.17
N ALA A 709 37.31 -11.97 9.61
CA ALA A 709 37.26 -11.52 8.23
C ALA A 709 38.64 -11.16 7.67
N ASP A 710 38.76 -11.14 6.34
CA ASP A 710 39.87 -10.54 5.62
C ASP A 710 39.40 -9.22 4.95
N LEU A 711 40.19 -8.15 5.08
CA LEU A 711 39.93 -6.80 4.56
C LEU A 711 40.94 -6.42 3.47
N PHE A 712 40.46 -5.96 2.31
CA PHE A 712 41.28 -5.52 1.17
C PHE A 712 40.42 -4.73 0.16
N PRO A 713 41.01 -3.92 -0.75
CA PRO A 713 40.23 -3.24 -1.77
C PRO A 713 39.85 -4.17 -2.95
N LEU A 714 38.67 -3.95 -3.53
CA LEU A 714 38.24 -4.57 -4.79
C LEU A 714 37.93 -3.45 -5.80
N ILE A 715 38.48 -3.54 -7.01
CA ILE A 715 38.35 -2.47 -8.02
C ILE A 715 37.35 -2.88 -9.09
N HIS A 716 36.30 -2.08 -9.27
CA HIS A 716 35.27 -2.32 -10.28
C HIS A 716 35.65 -1.60 -11.58
N GLN A 717 35.96 -2.40 -12.60
CA GLN A 717 36.38 -1.94 -13.93
C GLN A 717 35.29 -2.23 -14.96
N ASN A 718 34.99 -1.27 -15.83
CA ASN A 718 34.16 -1.50 -17.01
C ASN A 718 34.96 -1.28 -18.30
N MET A 719 34.89 -2.26 -19.20
CA MET A 719 35.53 -2.25 -20.53
C MET A 719 34.57 -2.74 -21.61
N GLY A 720 33.29 -2.34 -21.53
CA GLY A 720 32.19 -2.96 -22.31
C GLY A 720 31.54 -4.16 -21.60
N GLN A 721 32.14 -4.62 -20.50
CA GLN A 721 31.54 -5.48 -19.48
C GLN A 721 32.17 -5.15 -18.12
N ASP A 722 31.47 -5.49 -17.03
CA ASP A 722 31.91 -5.21 -15.66
C ASP A 722 32.82 -6.32 -15.10
N PHE A 723 33.86 -5.90 -14.37
CA PHE A 723 34.81 -6.78 -13.68
C PHE A 723 35.07 -6.30 -12.26
N TRP A 724 35.01 -7.22 -11.29
CA TRP A 724 35.36 -6.96 -9.89
C TRP A 724 36.72 -7.58 -9.59
N VAL A 725 37.75 -6.74 -9.55
CA VAL A 725 39.14 -7.18 -9.68
C VAL A 725 39.85 -7.18 -8.32
N HIS A 726 40.31 -8.37 -7.90
CA HIS A 726 41.14 -8.53 -6.71
C HIS A 726 42.59 -8.08 -6.97
N PRO A 727 43.29 -7.54 -5.96
CA PRO A 727 44.72 -7.34 -6.02
C PRO A 727 45.45 -8.70 -6.07
N SER A 728 46.67 -8.69 -6.60
CA SER A 728 47.56 -9.85 -6.63
C SER A 728 48.71 -9.74 -5.63
N LYS A 729 49.11 -8.52 -5.27
CA LYS A 729 50.21 -8.24 -4.33
C LYS A 729 49.81 -7.10 -3.40
N VAL A 730 50.35 -7.14 -2.18
CA VAL A 730 50.17 -6.10 -1.18
C VAL A 730 51.53 -5.72 -0.60
N LYS A 731 51.75 -4.44 -0.36
CA LYS A 731 52.98 -3.92 0.26
C LYS A 731 52.62 -2.83 1.27
N ILE A 732 53.19 -2.89 2.47
CA ILE A 732 53.13 -1.76 3.40
C ILE A 732 54.08 -0.68 2.88
N LEU A 733 53.54 0.52 2.62
CA LEU A 733 54.32 1.67 2.16
C LEU A 733 54.95 2.41 3.34
N GLY A 734 54.17 2.64 4.39
CA GLY A 734 54.65 3.36 5.55
C GLY A 734 53.69 3.32 6.72
N THR A 735 54.21 3.72 7.89
CA THR A 735 53.48 3.75 9.14
C THR A 735 53.71 5.06 9.89
N ALA A 736 52.73 5.50 10.66
CA ALA A 736 52.89 6.56 11.63
C ALA A 736 52.19 6.17 12.94
N ASP A 737 52.74 6.62 14.06
CA ASP A 737 52.17 6.38 15.39
C ASP A 737 52.19 7.69 16.17
N ASP A 738 51.02 8.17 16.58
CA ASP A 738 50.84 9.43 17.30
C ASP A 738 50.45 9.22 18.78
N GLY A 739 50.60 8.00 19.29
CA GLY A 739 50.22 7.62 20.65
C GLY A 739 48.72 7.37 20.84
N LYS A 740 47.84 7.90 19.98
CA LYS A 740 46.39 7.62 20.00
C LYS A 740 46.02 6.48 19.05
N ARG A 741 46.79 6.32 17.97
CA ARG A 741 46.53 5.35 16.90
C ARG A 741 47.79 5.00 16.13
N THR A 742 47.70 3.95 15.35
CA THR A 742 48.66 3.60 14.31
C THR A 742 48.01 3.83 12.95
N ILE A 743 48.70 4.56 12.08
CA ILE A 743 48.34 4.79 10.68
C ILE A 743 49.19 3.88 9.81
N VAL A 744 48.57 3.21 8.84
CA VAL A 744 49.27 2.33 7.91
C VAL A 744 48.81 2.62 6.50
N ASP A 745 49.75 2.95 5.62
CA ASP A 745 49.51 3.06 4.18
C ASP A 745 49.93 1.76 3.49
N MET A 746 49.04 1.17 2.72
CA MET A 746 49.28 -0.07 1.98
C MET A 746 49.01 0.12 0.49
N GLU A 747 49.91 -0.39 -0.33
CA GLU A 747 49.74 -0.52 -1.77
C GLU A 747 49.17 -1.89 -2.13
N PHE A 748 48.13 -1.91 -2.93
CA PHE A 748 47.48 -3.08 -3.50
C PHE A 748 47.63 -3.06 -5.02
N THR A 749 48.32 -4.05 -5.58
CA THR A 749 48.68 -4.05 -6.99
C THR A 749 48.15 -5.29 -7.71
N ARG A 750 47.58 -5.07 -8.89
CA ARG A 750 47.29 -6.11 -9.89
C ARG A 750 48.27 -5.93 -11.04
N THR A 751 49.05 -6.97 -11.34
CA THR A 751 49.98 -6.98 -12.48
C THR A 751 49.35 -7.64 -13.70
N GLU A 752 49.85 -7.29 -14.89
CA GLU A 752 49.47 -7.87 -16.17
C GLU A 752 49.78 -9.38 -16.20
N GLY A 753 48.91 -10.16 -16.87
CA GLY A 753 49.23 -11.49 -17.41
C GLY A 753 49.28 -11.36 -18.93
N ASP A 754 50.26 -11.97 -19.60
CA ASP A 754 50.49 -11.77 -21.04
C ASP A 754 49.28 -12.23 -21.88
N VAL A 755 48.56 -11.29 -22.49
CA VAL A 755 47.46 -11.58 -23.42
C VAL A 755 47.97 -11.51 -24.86
N ALA A 756 47.99 -12.65 -25.53
CA ALA A 756 48.20 -12.74 -26.98
C ALA A 756 47.04 -12.04 -27.75
N ALA A 757 47.36 -11.43 -28.88
CA ALA A 757 46.38 -10.72 -29.72
C ALA A 757 45.20 -11.64 -30.10
N GLY A 758 44.00 -11.36 -29.54
CA GLY A 758 42.75 -12.03 -29.89
C GLY A 758 41.89 -12.56 -28.74
N ALA A 759 42.29 -12.42 -27.46
CA ALA A 759 41.52 -12.94 -26.33
C ALA A 759 40.50 -11.95 -25.73
N LYS A 760 39.48 -12.52 -25.07
CA LYS A 760 38.40 -11.84 -24.32
C LYS A 760 38.93 -10.71 -23.43
N PRO A 761 38.14 -9.67 -23.11
CA PRO A 761 38.57 -8.63 -22.19
C PRO A 761 38.96 -9.27 -20.84
N GLU A 762 40.18 -8.97 -20.38
CA GLU A 762 40.69 -9.37 -19.06
C GLU A 762 40.78 -8.15 -18.14
N PRO A 763 40.71 -8.36 -16.80
CA PRO A 763 40.97 -7.32 -15.82
C PRO A 763 42.29 -6.56 -16.06
N ARG A 764 42.25 -5.23 -16.01
CA ARG A 764 43.42 -4.36 -16.24
C ARG A 764 44.29 -4.21 -15.00
N PRO A 765 45.61 -4.05 -15.17
CA PRO A 765 46.52 -3.72 -14.08
C PRO A 765 46.12 -2.41 -13.40
N PHE A 766 46.24 -2.40 -12.08
CA PHE A 766 46.03 -1.21 -11.27
C PHE A 766 46.99 -1.19 -10.08
N ARG A 767 47.16 0.01 -9.53
CA ARG A 767 47.75 0.23 -8.21
C ARG A 767 46.75 1.03 -7.37
N ALA A 768 46.31 0.49 -6.25
CA ALA A 768 45.46 1.19 -5.29
C ALA A 768 46.23 1.42 -4.00
N VAL A 769 46.14 2.62 -3.43
CA VAL A 769 46.74 2.94 -2.13
C VAL A 769 45.62 3.12 -1.13
N MET A 770 45.64 2.35 -0.05
CA MET A 770 44.68 2.43 1.06
C MET A 770 45.40 2.91 2.32
N ARG A 771 44.73 3.77 3.08
CA ARG A 771 45.12 4.17 4.43
C ARG A 771 44.25 3.46 5.44
N TYR A 772 44.86 2.98 6.52
CA TYR A 772 44.18 2.40 7.66
C TYR A 772 44.51 3.17 8.94
N TRP A 773 43.51 3.37 9.79
CA TRP A 773 43.69 3.91 11.13
C TRP A 773 43.26 2.88 12.16
N ILE A 774 44.21 2.48 13.01
CA ILE A 774 44.02 1.49 14.07
C ILE A 774 44.15 2.24 15.40
N PRO A 775 43.05 2.59 16.07
CA PRO A 775 43.08 3.27 17.35
C PRO A 775 43.66 2.36 18.43
N LYS A 776 44.38 2.97 19.37
CA LYS A 776 44.90 2.31 20.56
C LYS A 776 43.86 2.26 21.69
N SER A 777 42.71 2.91 21.52
CA SER A 777 41.57 2.90 22.45
C SER A 777 40.95 1.51 22.59
N THR A 778 40.27 1.30 23.72
CA THR A 778 39.56 0.07 24.06
C THR A 778 38.21 0.00 23.35
N GLY A 779 38.21 -0.32 22.05
CA GLY A 779 36.96 -0.54 21.30
C GLY A 779 37.02 -1.51 20.13
N GLY A 780 38.22 -1.79 19.62
CA GLY A 780 38.42 -2.83 18.62
C GLY A 780 37.79 -2.54 17.28
N TRP A 781 38.16 -1.42 16.66
CA TRP A 781 37.78 -1.09 15.30
C TRP A 781 38.98 -0.67 14.45
N VAL A 782 38.82 -0.63 13.13
CA VAL A 782 39.79 -0.09 12.17
C VAL A 782 39.06 0.73 11.11
N ALA A 783 39.55 1.93 10.83
CA ALA A 783 39.05 2.74 9.72
C ALA A 783 39.90 2.50 8.47
N SER A 784 39.27 2.60 7.29
CA SER A 784 39.91 2.44 5.99
C SER A 784 39.47 3.54 5.04
N GLN A 785 40.42 4.15 4.34
CA GLN A 785 40.20 5.13 3.26
C GLN A 785 40.98 4.70 2.01
N CYS A 786 40.39 4.84 0.83
CA CYS A 786 41.17 4.81 -0.42
C CYS A 786 41.82 6.17 -0.65
N LEU A 787 43.14 6.22 -0.83
CA LEU A 787 43.85 7.45 -1.16
C LEU A 787 43.89 7.67 -2.67
N SER A 788 44.14 6.61 -3.43
CA SER A 788 44.21 6.70 -4.89
C SER A 788 44.08 5.37 -5.60
N VAL A 789 43.60 5.39 -6.84
CA VAL A 789 43.67 4.29 -7.79
C VAL A 789 44.37 4.75 -9.07
N GLN A 790 45.42 4.06 -9.47
CA GLN A 790 46.19 4.34 -10.68
C GLN A 790 45.97 3.25 -11.73
N ASN A 791 45.78 3.65 -12.98
CA ASN A 791 45.89 2.76 -14.12
C ASN A 791 47.37 2.53 -14.46
N THR A 792 47.89 1.34 -14.16
CA THR A 792 49.29 0.97 -14.42
C THR A 792 49.46 0.17 -15.73
N GLY A 793 48.35 -0.11 -16.43
CA GLY A 793 48.35 -0.83 -17.70
C GLY A 793 48.51 0.09 -18.90
N ARG A 794 48.42 -0.51 -20.10
CA ARG A 794 48.56 0.19 -21.39
C ARG A 794 47.24 0.57 -22.06
N CYS A 795 46.11 0.16 -21.48
CA CYS A 795 44.77 0.32 -22.06
C CYS A 795 43.89 1.25 -21.22
N VAL A 796 42.92 1.89 -21.87
CA VAL A 796 41.85 2.66 -21.23
C VAL A 796 40.81 1.72 -20.62
N TRP A 797 40.28 2.06 -19.45
CA TRP A 797 39.14 1.38 -18.80
C TRP A 797 38.38 2.35 -17.90
N HIS A 798 37.12 2.06 -17.56
CA HIS A 798 36.34 2.90 -16.65
C HIS A 798 36.43 2.39 -15.22
N LEU A 799 36.81 3.25 -14.27
CA LEU A 799 36.64 3.00 -12.84
C LEU A 799 35.17 3.26 -12.49
N LYS A 800 34.44 2.18 -12.19
CA LYS A 800 33.03 2.22 -11.78
C LYS A 800 32.86 2.25 -10.27
N GLY A 801 33.88 1.85 -9.52
CA GLY A 801 33.85 1.92 -8.07
C GLY A 801 35.07 1.35 -7.38
N VAL A 802 35.26 1.78 -6.15
CA VAL A 802 36.32 1.32 -5.24
C VAL A 802 35.66 0.73 -4.01
N PHE A 803 35.91 -0.54 -3.74
CA PHE A 803 35.26 -1.26 -2.65
C PHE A 803 36.22 -1.44 -1.47
N HIS A 804 35.74 -1.24 -0.26
CA HIS A 804 36.42 -1.63 0.97
C HIS A 804 35.96 -3.05 1.35
N TYR A 805 36.49 -4.03 0.64
CA TYR A 805 35.94 -5.38 0.60
C TYR A 805 36.31 -6.19 1.83
N MET A 806 35.29 -6.69 2.55
CA MET A 806 35.45 -7.53 3.73
C MET A 806 34.91 -8.93 3.44
N ILE A 807 35.79 -9.94 3.35
CA ILE A 807 35.36 -11.33 3.20
C ILE A 807 35.28 -11.97 4.58
N PRO A 808 34.13 -12.51 5.01
CA PRO A 808 34.05 -13.19 6.30
C PRO A 808 34.79 -14.53 6.27
N LEU A 809 35.36 -14.90 7.42
CA LEU A 809 36.04 -16.17 7.62
C LEU A 809 35.30 -17.04 8.64
N PRO A 810 35.16 -18.35 8.39
CA PRO A 810 34.52 -19.24 9.35
C PRO A 810 35.41 -19.36 10.59
N ALA A 811 34.84 -19.14 11.77
CA ALA A 811 35.61 -19.22 13.00
C ALA A 811 35.75 -20.66 13.52
N VAL A 812 34.86 -21.56 13.08
CA VAL A 812 34.93 -23.00 13.28
C VAL A 812 34.59 -23.76 12.00
N GLU A 813 34.98 -25.02 11.88
CA GLU A 813 34.65 -25.85 10.72
C GLU A 813 33.12 -26.03 10.59
N GLY A 814 32.61 -26.02 9.35
CA GLY A 814 31.17 -26.14 9.08
C GLY A 814 30.33 -24.89 9.37
N SER A 815 30.96 -23.77 9.74
CA SER A 815 30.27 -22.52 10.07
C SER A 815 29.36 -22.02 8.94
N LYS A 816 28.15 -21.60 9.31
CA LYS A 816 27.20 -20.93 8.42
C LYS A 816 27.28 -19.42 8.62
N ILE A 817 28.00 -18.76 7.72
CA ILE A 817 28.12 -17.31 7.71
C ILE A 817 26.96 -16.71 6.93
N GLU A 818 26.23 -15.74 7.47
CA GLU A 818 25.16 -15.02 6.79
C GLU A 818 25.35 -13.50 6.92
N PRO A 819 24.80 -12.68 6.01
CA PRO A 819 24.71 -11.25 6.28
C PRO A 819 23.74 -11.06 7.47
N LEU A 820 24.05 -10.13 8.38
CA LEU A 820 23.20 -9.80 9.52
C LEU A 820 21.93 -9.09 9.02
N ARG A 821 20.96 -9.87 8.57
CA ARG A 821 19.65 -9.41 8.08
C ARG A 821 18.57 -9.78 9.09
N ARG A 822 18.64 -9.20 10.28
CA ARG A 822 17.67 -9.49 11.35
C ARG A 822 16.60 -8.42 11.53
N ALA A 823 16.71 -7.25 10.94
CA ALA A 823 15.61 -6.28 10.90
C ALA A 823 15.72 -5.49 9.60
N PRO A 824 14.67 -5.42 8.77
CA PRO A 824 14.69 -4.58 7.58
C PRO A 824 14.81 -3.10 7.99
N ASN A 825 15.44 -2.29 7.13
CA ASN A 825 15.50 -0.83 7.29
C ASN A 825 16.01 -0.35 8.67
N TYR A 826 17.00 -1.03 9.25
CA TYR A 826 17.64 -0.58 10.49
C TYR A 826 18.21 0.84 10.33
N TYR A 827 17.96 1.72 11.31
CA TYR A 827 18.22 3.16 11.19
C TYR A 827 19.68 3.53 10.96
N ARG A 828 20.64 2.70 11.40
CA ARG A 828 22.06 2.96 11.21
C ARG A 828 22.54 2.52 9.83
N SER A 829 23.35 3.37 9.20
CA SER A 829 24.02 3.06 7.92
C SER A 829 25.17 2.07 8.11
N ALA A 830 24.83 0.78 8.20
CA ALA A 830 25.77 -0.21 8.70
C ALA A 830 25.37 -1.63 8.22
N ASN A 831 26.33 -2.50 7.89
CA ASN A 831 26.10 -3.95 7.64
C ASN A 831 27.06 -4.86 8.43
N ALA A 832 26.75 -6.15 8.55
CA ALA A 832 27.66 -7.13 9.14
C ALA A 832 27.56 -8.52 8.49
N TRP A 833 28.65 -9.28 8.58
CA TRP A 833 28.68 -10.72 8.37
C TRP A 833 28.67 -11.42 9.72
N VAL A 834 27.85 -12.45 9.88
CA VAL A 834 27.72 -13.20 11.13
C VAL A 834 27.88 -14.70 10.92
N ASP A 835 28.75 -15.29 11.72
CA ASP A 835 28.91 -16.73 11.88
C ASP A 835 27.90 -17.21 12.93
N LEU A 836 26.84 -17.86 12.46
CA LEU A 836 25.73 -18.29 13.30
C LEU A 836 26.11 -19.42 14.25
N ILE A 837 27.11 -20.25 13.89
CA ILE A 837 27.53 -21.39 14.72
C ILE A 837 28.54 -20.92 15.77
N ALA A 838 29.51 -20.10 15.36
CA ALA A 838 30.52 -19.57 16.27
C ALA A 838 30.03 -18.39 17.12
N ASN A 839 28.78 -17.94 16.89
CA ASN A 839 28.11 -16.80 17.51
C ASN A 839 29.02 -15.56 17.55
N ARG A 840 29.46 -15.09 16.38
CA ARG A 840 30.33 -13.90 16.23
C ARG A 840 30.22 -13.34 14.82
N GLY A 841 30.84 -12.20 14.55
CA GLY A 841 30.79 -11.61 13.22
C GLY A 841 31.77 -10.47 13.00
N ALA A 842 31.71 -9.88 11.82
CA ALA A 842 32.43 -8.67 11.45
C ALA A 842 31.43 -7.64 10.91
N GLY A 843 31.36 -6.50 11.57
CA GLY A 843 30.54 -5.37 11.16
C GLY A 843 31.35 -4.32 10.42
N CYS A 844 30.65 -3.55 9.61
CA CYS A 844 31.10 -2.25 9.16
C CYS A 844 30.08 -1.17 9.50
N TRP A 845 30.57 0.04 9.67
CA TRP A 845 29.80 1.26 9.81
C TRP A 845 30.38 2.31 8.86
N LEU A 846 29.52 3.12 8.27
CA LEU A 846 29.91 4.22 7.41
C LEU A 846 29.22 5.50 7.87
N PHE A 847 29.89 6.62 7.59
CA PHE A 847 29.33 7.92 7.84
C PHE A 847 28.19 8.19 6.86
N GLU A 848 27.01 8.60 7.34
CA GLU A 848 25.76 8.59 6.56
C GLU A 848 25.72 9.56 5.35
N GLU A 849 26.69 10.48 5.24
CA GLU A 849 26.80 11.46 4.15
C GLU A 849 28.07 11.32 3.28
N GLY A 850 28.80 10.21 3.40
CA GLY A 850 29.94 9.91 2.52
C GLY A 850 29.49 9.43 1.13
N ASN A 851 30.42 9.37 0.18
CA ASN A 851 30.22 8.73 -1.13
C ASN A 851 30.19 7.19 -1.05
N LEU A 852 30.27 6.65 0.17
CA LEU A 852 30.24 5.22 0.45
C LEU A 852 28.80 4.73 0.59
N THR A 853 28.49 3.66 -0.12
CA THR A 853 27.27 2.86 0.07
C THR A 853 27.66 1.49 0.61
N CYS A 854 26.74 0.79 1.28
CA CYS A 854 27.02 -0.55 1.80
C CYS A 854 25.83 -1.49 1.71
N ASN A 855 26.06 -2.66 1.13
CA ASN A 855 25.10 -3.75 1.10
C ASN A 855 25.81 -5.12 1.16
N TYR A 856 25.54 -5.92 2.18
CA TYR A 856 26.09 -7.28 2.28
C TYR A 856 25.07 -8.33 1.86
N TRP A 857 25.45 -9.20 0.93
CA TRP A 857 24.53 -10.18 0.34
C TRP A 857 25.24 -11.42 -0.20
N LYS A 858 24.48 -12.52 -0.40
CA LYS A 858 24.96 -13.73 -1.06
C LYS A 858 24.20 -13.95 -2.35
N ASN A 859 24.89 -14.42 -3.39
CA ASN A 859 24.23 -14.95 -4.57
C ASN A 859 23.75 -16.40 -4.35
N ASP A 860 23.00 -16.95 -5.30
CA ASP A 860 22.48 -18.34 -5.24
C ASP A 860 23.60 -19.38 -5.13
N GLY A 861 24.80 -19.05 -5.60
CA GLY A 861 26.01 -19.87 -5.47
C GLY A 861 26.71 -19.77 -4.11
N GLY A 862 26.18 -18.98 -3.16
CA GLY A 862 26.74 -18.82 -1.81
C GLY A 862 27.97 -17.92 -1.72
N SER A 863 28.36 -17.22 -2.79
CA SER A 863 29.48 -16.29 -2.78
C SER A 863 29.15 -15.05 -1.96
N PHE A 864 30.10 -14.58 -1.16
CA PHE A 864 29.95 -13.37 -0.33
C PHE A 864 30.16 -12.11 -1.17
N HIS A 865 29.21 -11.19 -1.11
CA HIS A 865 29.28 -9.87 -1.76
C HIS A 865 29.25 -8.77 -0.69
N SER A 866 30.38 -8.10 -0.54
CA SER A 866 30.56 -7.00 0.41
C SER A 866 30.60 -5.67 -0.34
N ASP A 867 29.42 -5.20 -0.74
CA ASP A 867 29.27 -4.00 -1.58
C ASP A 867 29.39 -2.72 -0.77
N LEU A 868 30.45 -2.61 0.03
CA LEU A 868 30.87 -1.39 0.68
C LEU A 868 31.78 -0.61 -0.27
N ARG A 869 31.25 0.41 -0.96
CA ARG A 869 31.94 1.04 -2.09
C ARG A 869 31.69 2.53 -2.23
N GLU A 870 32.69 3.21 -2.77
CA GLU A 870 32.55 4.49 -3.44
C GLU A 870 32.15 4.22 -4.89
N GLU A 871 30.97 4.69 -5.31
CA GLU A 871 30.56 4.63 -6.72
C GLU A 871 31.19 5.77 -7.50
N THR A 872 31.77 5.43 -8.65
CA THR A 872 32.41 6.37 -9.56
C THR A 872 31.99 6.02 -10.99
N ASN A 873 32.39 6.82 -11.97
CA ASN A 873 32.25 6.45 -13.37
C ASN A 873 33.21 7.28 -14.21
N ILE A 874 34.50 6.99 -14.09
CA ILE A 874 35.56 7.82 -14.67
C ILE A 874 36.39 6.98 -15.64
N GLU A 875 36.62 7.52 -16.83
CA GLU A 875 37.56 6.94 -17.79
C GLU A 875 39.00 7.11 -17.29
N MET A 876 39.74 6.01 -17.18
CA MET A 876 41.12 5.95 -16.70
C MET A 876 42.07 5.64 -17.86
N LYS A 877 42.88 6.60 -18.30
CA LYS A 877 43.93 6.41 -19.32
C LYS A 877 45.21 5.84 -18.69
N PRO A 878 46.10 5.23 -19.48
CA PRO A 878 47.39 4.76 -18.98
C PRO A 878 48.14 5.82 -18.18
N GLY A 879 48.47 5.53 -16.92
CA GLY A 879 49.17 6.43 -16.02
C GLY A 879 48.26 7.33 -15.15
N ASP A 880 46.96 7.47 -15.49
CA ASP A 880 46.03 8.30 -14.74
C ASP A 880 45.90 7.84 -13.29
N ILE A 881 45.78 8.80 -12.38
CA ILE A 881 45.59 8.59 -10.94
C ILE A 881 44.27 9.24 -10.53
N TYR A 882 43.31 8.41 -10.14
CA TYR A 882 42.11 8.84 -9.44
C TYR A 882 42.44 9.09 -7.97
N LYS A 883 42.10 10.27 -7.45
CA LYS A 883 42.13 10.56 -6.01
C LYS A 883 40.73 10.33 -5.47
N ALA A 884 40.59 9.36 -4.58
CA ALA A 884 39.31 9.00 -4.00
C ALA A 884 38.83 10.03 -2.98
N SER A 885 37.56 9.92 -2.60
CA SER A 885 36.95 10.79 -1.60
C SER A 885 37.68 10.71 -0.24
N PRO A 886 37.57 11.75 0.61
CA PRO A 886 38.12 11.72 1.96
C PRO A 886 37.33 10.82 2.93
N ASP A 887 36.38 10.02 2.43
CA ASP A 887 35.49 9.22 3.24
C ASP A 887 36.19 7.96 3.77
N ALA A 888 35.81 7.53 4.98
CA ALA A 888 36.34 6.33 5.59
C ALA A 888 35.22 5.35 5.97
N ALA A 889 35.53 4.07 5.79
CA ALA A 889 34.75 2.95 6.29
C ALA A 889 35.34 2.42 7.59
N PHE A 890 34.50 2.11 8.58
CA PHE A 890 34.90 1.56 9.87
C PHE A 890 34.54 0.09 9.94
N PHE A 891 35.44 -0.75 10.42
CA PHE A 891 35.27 -2.18 10.58
C PHE A 891 35.53 -2.59 12.02
N PHE A 892 34.75 -3.52 12.54
CA PHE A 892 34.85 -4.00 13.91
C PHE A 892 34.36 -5.46 14.01
N PRO A 893 34.91 -6.28 14.91
CA PRO A 893 34.38 -7.60 15.18
C PRO A 893 33.18 -7.51 16.13
N LEU A 894 32.32 -8.52 16.06
CA LEU A 894 31.14 -8.70 16.91
C LEU A 894 31.33 -9.93 17.78
N SER A 895 31.08 -9.78 19.07
CA SER A 895 31.18 -10.88 20.04
C SER A 895 29.97 -11.82 20.04
N ASP A 896 28.85 -11.41 19.44
CA ASP A 896 27.67 -12.21 19.18
C ASP A 896 26.93 -11.69 17.93
N VAL A 897 25.86 -12.37 17.53
CA VAL A 897 25.14 -12.09 16.27
C VAL A 897 23.83 -11.32 16.47
N THR A 898 23.67 -10.60 17.60
CA THR A 898 22.45 -9.82 17.88
C THR A 898 22.50 -8.41 17.28
N ILE A 899 21.33 -7.86 16.90
CA ILE A 899 21.22 -6.47 16.43
C ILE A 899 21.67 -5.50 17.51
N LYS A 900 21.38 -5.80 18.78
CA LYS A 900 21.80 -4.98 19.91
C LYS A 900 23.32 -4.86 19.99
N THR A 901 24.05 -5.98 19.98
CA THR A 901 25.53 -5.96 20.01
C THR A 901 26.10 -5.25 18.79
N TYR A 902 25.43 -5.36 17.65
CA TYR A 902 25.79 -4.63 16.45
C TYR A 902 25.61 -3.10 16.58
N GLY A 903 24.45 -2.66 17.08
CA GLY A 903 24.17 -1.26 17.38
C GLY A 903 25.10 -0.69 18.46
N ASP A 904 25.40 -1.48 19.50
CA ASP A 904 26.34 -1.11 20.56
C ASP A 904 27.76 -0.90 20.01
N ALA A 905 28.22 -1.79 19.12
CA ALA A 905 29.52 -1.65 18.46
C ALA A 905 29.58 -0.40 17.57
N CYS A 906 28.54 -0.14 16.78
CA CYS A 906 28.45 1.10 16.00
C CYS A 906 28.46 2.34 16.91
N ALA A 907 27.75 2.30 18.04
CA ALA A 907 27.68 3.42 18.99
C ALA A 907 29.03 3.67 19.64
N GLN A 908 29.76 2.60 19.94
CA GLN A 908 31.11 2.67 20.47
C GLN A 908 32.07 3.34 19.48
N VAL A 909 32.05 2.95 18.21
CA VAL A 909 32.86 3.59 17.16
C VAL A 909 32.55 5.09 17.09
N VAL A 910 31.27 5.47 17.04
CA VAL A 910 30.85 6.88 16.99
C VAL A 910 31.33 7.68 18.20
N ARG A 911 31.19 7.12 19.42
CA ARG A 911 31.68 7.77 20.66
C ARG A 911 33.19 7.95 20.64
N GLU A 912 33.95 6.91 20.35
CA GLU A 912 35.42 6.97 20.35
C GLU A 912 36.00 7.87 19.24
N ILE A 913 35.25 8.12 18.16
CA ILE A 913 35.61 9.11 17.15
C ILE A 913 35.37 10.52 17.70
N SER A 914 34.27 10.72 18.42
CA SER A 914 33.83 12.04 18.89
C SER A 914 34.60 12.54 20.11
N ASP A 915 35.01 11.63 21.00
CA ASP A 915 35.81 11.88 22.21
C ASP A 915 37.31 12.08 21.88
#